data_AF-A0A2U3ALC3-F1
#
_entry.id   AF-A0A2U3ALC3-F1
#
_cell.length_a   1.000
_cell.length_b   1.000
_cell.length_c   1.000
_cell.angle_alpha   90.00
_cell.angle_beta   90.00
_cell.angle_gamma   90.00
#
_symmetry.space_group_name_H-M   'P 1'
#
loop_
_entity.id
_entity.type
_entity.pdbx_description
1 polymer ?
#
loop_
_entity_poly.entity_id
_entity_poly.type
_entity_poly.pdbx_seq_one_letter_code
_entity_poly.pdbx_strand_id
1 'polypeptide(L)'
;MKRILSVILTWVLLLSLIVPSVTLKASAKAFDPNEEYKDLNLRFWNDEKPNERFYINAASRYILETVKEPKMGSTFGEWSVMDLLRGMYTGVDYINYIPADYFTKYTEGINTYVESKAGELDRNKSTEWSRLTLAMTALGIPITNVGGYDFVDRLSQSYKFSYRQGINGPIWELIALDTGNYEMVKIPSKYTEGDINTKGRMIDYILGKEIVDKDGIIGGWALAGKVADPDITGMALQALAPYYLNQAKYQRAEATATYEEFKKAVERAVLAMAKMQQPGGGFNAWGNVNAESTSQVIVALTALKIDPKTKSVELPTIGKTATFNREAGINDGVTTDNMIDMLVSFFAEGSGSSPEVSGFKHVTAGYDGGGGSGTGVNAMATDQALYGLIAYDRFKNGEKSLYDMTDQSAGQYKNMKTKRFNITFHTAATKQEKQASPYSTVKIPASSPTTNEKITSWNSKADGSGTVYLANELLVVPEHDIELYAQFKANTYTILFNLNGGQFNKVMMDRYTSTEEVILPQEKELKKEGYIFVGWYENAAYTGSTITKIAKGSSGNKQYYAKWVDQWALANEVNALIMTLPTTITEKNEIQVKNIRAAYDKLTVEDRIHVTNYGKLLDAELQLQQLLQGTDEELTDEEKAMKLVEMINMLPSEENLTLQDQASIQAVRTAYTALTVSQKMNVSNYSILLKLEKVFEKIEGVEIDEQVASEVTNKIKLIPKVSDLTLVDEEVINLARTAYDVIKMSQQKLVKNYNTLLQAELALEVLKNDKLIEVNPVKNKTTVVTGKTTANTEVTVLRSGIEIASSKTTSKGLFSIKIPAQTAGTKLVVKTNGASKTVVVEVSKILATPTVNAIGEKSTEITGKATKGMTIFANVKGTKIGTATVSSSGNYTMKIKAQKKGTKVSIAIKDAMNNKSGIRSMTVQAAKILATPTANAIGEKSTKITGKATKGMTIFANVKGTKIGTATVSSSGNYTMKIKAQKKGTKVSITIKDAMNNKSGIRSMTVQAAKKLATPSANSINSKSTKITGKATKGMTVFATVKGTKIGTATVSSSGNYTMKIKAQKKGAKILIAIKDGMNNKSKIRSITVK
;
A
#
# COMPACT_ATOMS: atom_id res chain seq x y z
N MET A 1 -45.85 29.90 -36.98
CA MET A 1 -45.59 28.91 -35.91
C MET A 1 -44.09 28.61 -35.67
N LYS A 2 -43.24 28.32 -36.66
CA LYS A 2 -41.80 28.02 -36.44
C LYS A 2 -40.93 29.19 -35.92
N ARG A 3 -41.31 30.45 -36.16
CA ARG A 3 -40.68 31.63 -35.54
C ARG A 3 -41.10 31.85 -34.08
N ILE A 4 -42.25 31.33 -33.66
CA ILE A 4 -42.74 31.41 -32.28
C ILE A 4 -42.05 30.35 -31.40
N LEU A 5 -41.77 29.15 -31.92
CA LEU A 5 -40.98 28.14 -31.18
C LEU A 5 -39.50 28.51 -30.98
N SER A 6 -38.87 29.22 -31.93
CA SER A 6 -37.47 29.67 -31.76
C SER A 6 -37.37 30.84 -30.77
N VAL A 7 -38.40 31.67 -30.69
CA VAL A 7 -38.55 32.68 -29.64
C VAL A 7 -38.84 31.99 -28.30
N ILE A 8 -39.70 30.97 -28.24
CA ILE A 8 -39.98 30.21 -27.01
C ILE A 8 -38.74 29.43 -26.50
N LEU A 9 -37.86 28.88 -27.36
CA LEU A 9 -36.61 28.24 -26.87
C LEU A 9 -35.59 29.26 -26.35
N THR A 10 -35.57 30.46 -26.94
CA THR A 10 -34.73 31.57 -26.46
C THR A 10 -35.32 32.19 -25.19
N TRP A 11 -36.65 32.18 -25.04
CA TRP A 11 -37.37 32.60 -23.85
C TRP A 11 -37.41 31.53 -22.75
N VAL A 12 -37.28 30.22 -23.03
CA VAL A 12 -37.07 29.18 -22.01
C VAL A 12 -35.63 29.22 -21.46
N LEU A 13 -34.68 29.75 -22.24
CA LEU A 13 -33.34 30.14 -21.79
C LEU A 13 -33.29 31.52 -21.10
N LEU A 14 -34.33 32.37 -21.23
CA LEU A 14 -34.41 33.71 -20.63
C LEU A 14 -35.43 33.85 -19.48
N LEU A 15 -36.45 33.00 -19.36
CA LEU A 15 -37.45 32.99 -18.27
C LEU A 15 -37.04 32.13 -17.08
N SER A 16 -35.96 31.35 -17.19
CA SER A 16 -35.28 30.79 -16.01
C SER A 16 -34.45 31.82 -15.25
N LEU A 17 -34.34 33.06 -15.73
CA LEU A 17 -33.56 34.13 -15.11
C LEU A 17 -34.29 34.93 -14.01
N ILE A 18 -35.59 34.72 -13.77
CA ILE A 18 -36.33 35.44 -12.70
C ILE A 18 -37.37 34.53 -12.04
N VAL A 19 -36.91 33.45 -11.43
CA VAL A 19 -37.62 32.83 -10.30
C VAL A 19 -36.56 32.58 -9.24
N PRO A 20 -36.73 33.01 -7.98
CA PRO A 20 -35.89 32.51 -6.90
C PRO A 20 -36.17 31.00 -6.85
N SER A 21 -35.33 30.21 -7.49
CA SER A 21 -35.41 28.76 -7.41
C SER A 21 -35.16 28.42 -5.96
N VAL A 22 -36.18 27.89 -5.30
CA VAL A 22 -36.02 27.18 -4.04
C VAL A 22 -35.06 26.04 -4.36
N THR A 23 -33.79 26.23 -4.02
CA THR A 23 -32.72 25.28 -4.28
C THR A 23 -32.97 24.04 -3.42
N LEU A 24 -33.60 23.03 -4.00
CA LEU A 24 -33.39 21.67 -3.52
C LEU A 24 -31.92 21.35 -3.77
N LYS A 25 -31.11 21.39 -2.71
CA LYS A 25 -29.73 20.90 -2.72
C LYS A 25 -29.78 19.40 -3.00
N ALA A 26 -29.56 19.02 -4.25
CA ALA A 26 -29.18 17.65 -4.55
C ALA A 26 -27.70 17.47 -4.18
N SER A 27 -27.41 16.55 -3.27
CA SER A 27 -26.06 16.05 -2.99
C SER A 27 -25.98 14.59 -3.47
N ALA A 28 -24.97 14.28 -4.25
CA ALA A 28 -24.68 12.94 -4.72
C ALA A 28 -23.27 12.57 -4.32
N LYS A 29 -23.17 11.51 -3.53
CA LYS A 29 -21.91 11.04 -2.95
C LYS A 29 -20.79 11.06 -3.99
N ALA A 30 -19.77 11.88 -3.74
CA ALA A 30 -18.54 11.85 -4.51
C ALA A 30 -17.83 10.52 -4.28
N PHE A 31 -17.16 10.01 -5.31
CA PHE A 31 -16.37 8.80 -5.20
C PHE A 31 -15.02 9.13 -4.54
N ASP A 32 -14.62 8.41 -3.49
CA ASP A 32 -13.27 8.59 -2.91
C ASP A 32 -12.25 7.71 -3.65
N PRO A 33 -11.39 8.28 -4.51
CA PRO A 33 -10.40 7.50 -5.24
C PRO A 33 -9.34 6.85 -4.35
N ASN A 34 -9.28 7.16 -3.04
CA ASN A 34 -8.30 6.60 -2.11
C ASN A 34 -8.86 5.49 -1.21
N GLU A 35 -10.18 5.38 -1.08
CA GLU A 35 -10.80 4.42 -0.17
C GLU A 35 -11.84 3.54 -0.87
N GLU A 36 -12.72 4.13 -1.68
CA GLU A 36 -13.90 3.43 -2.22
C GLU A 36 -13.58 2.47 -3.37
N TYR A 37 -12.38 2.54 -3.97
CA TYR A 37 -11.94 1.50 -4.91
C TYR A 37 -11.89 0.09 -4.28
N LYS A 38 -11.85 -0.01 -2.95
CA LYS A 38 -11.86 -1.27 -2.20
C LYS A 38 -13.26 -1.89 -2.10
N ASP A 39 -14.30 -1.09 -2.36
CA ASP A 39 -15.70 -1.47 -2.18
C ASP A 39 -16.41 -1.76 -3.51
N LEU A 40 -15.72 -1.62 -4.66
CA LEU A 40 -16.22 -1.84 -6.03
C LEU A 40 -16.69 -3.29 -6.33
N ASN A 41 -16.74 -4.20 -5.35
CA ASN A 41 -16.87 -5.64 -5.58
C ASN A 41 -15.82 -6.19 -6.58
N LEU A 42 -14.67 -5.52 -6.63
CA LEU A 42 -13.50 -5.86 -7.42
C LEU A 42 -12.30 -5.96 -6.48
N ARG A 43 -11.41 -6.90 -6.78
CA ARG A 43 -10.16 -7.07 -6.05
C ARG A 43 -9.01 -6.60 -6.90
N PHE A 44 -8.28 -5.58 -6.47
CA PHE A 44 -7.06 -5.15 -7.14
C PHE A 44 -5.85 -5.96 -6.62
N TRP A 45 -4.89 -6.20 -7.52
CA TRP A 45 -3.66 -6.90 -7.15
C TRP A 45 -2.95 -6.21 -5.97
N ASN A 46 -2.68 -6.97 -4.91
CA ASN A 46 -2.11 -6.57 -3.63
C ASN A 46 -2.83 -5.40 -2.94
N ASP A 47 -4.13 -5.24 -3.18
CA ASP A 47 -4.94 -4.14 -2.64
C ASP A 47 -4.41 -2.76 -3.05
N GLU A 48 -3.73 -2.68 -4.21
CA GLU A 48 -3.17 -1.44 -4.73
C GLU A 48 -4.27 -0.55 -5.33
N LYS A 49 -4.21 0.76 -5.03
CA LYS A 49 -5.08 1.77 -5.65
C LYS A 49 -4.94 1.70 -7.18
N PRO A 50 -6.05 1.62 -7.94
CA PRO A 50 -6.00 1.66 -9.40
C PRO A 50 -5.42 2.98 -9.91
N ASN A 51 -4.72 2.91 -11.03
CA ASN A 51 -4.30 4.12 -11.75
C ASN A 51 -5.39 4.57 -12.75
N GLU A 52 -5.11 5.65 -13.46
CA GLU A 52 -6.05 6.30 -14.38
C GLU A 52 -6.57 5.37 -15.50
N ARG A 53 -5.80 4.34 -15.89
CA ARG A 53 -6.20 3.40 -16.97
C ARG A 53 -7.31 2.44 -16.57
N PHE A 54 -7.51 2.17 -15.28
CA PHE A 54 -8.71 1.47 -14.83
C PHE A 54 -9.96 2.29 -15.16
N TYR A 55 -9.95 3.58 -14.84
CA TYR A 55 -11.07 4.49 -15.12
C TYR A 55 -11.26 4.74 -16.62
N ILE A 56 -10.18 4.80 -17.41
CA ILE A 56 -10.25 4.82 -18.88
C ILE A 56 -10.95 3.56 -19.40
N ASN A 57 -10.57 2.38 -18.92
CA ASN A 57 -11.18 1.11 -19.29
C ASN A 57 -12.68 1.08 -18.93
N ALA A 58 -13.02 1.46 -17.70
CA ALA A 58 -14.39 1.48 -17.20
C ALA A 58 -15.30 2.41 -18.02
N ALA A 59 -14.87 3.66 -18.26
CA ALA A 59 -15.64 4.64 -19.04
C ALA A 59 -15.72 4.27 -20.53
N SER A 60 -14.66 3.71 -21.10
CA SER A 60 -14.68 3.23 -22.49
C SER A 60 -15.66 2.07 -22.68
N ARG A 61 -15.71 1.12 -21.73
CA ARG A 61 -16.73 0.05 -21.73
C ARG A 61 -18.14 0.62 -21.55
N TYR A 62 -18.30 1.63 -20.69
CA TYR A 62 -19.60 2.28 -20.49
C TYR A 62 -20.09 2.98 -21.78
N ILE A 63 -19.21 3.66 -22.50
CA ILE A 63 -19.50 4.23 -23.81
C ILE A 63 -19.91 3.15 -24.80
N LEU A 64 -19.20 2.02 -24.90
CA LEU A 64 -19.57 0.92 -25.79
C LEU A 64 -20.95 0.31 -25.46
N GLU A 65 -21.34 0.31 -24.18
CA GLU A 65 -22.66 -0.17 -23.74
C GLU A 65 -23.80 0.80 -24.09
N THR A 66 -23.52 2.11 -24.06
CA THR A 66 -24.54 3.17 -24.18
C THR A 66 -24.59 3.83 -25.56
N VAL A 67 -23.48 3.81 -26.31
CA VAL A 67 -23.32 4.40 -27.66
C VAL A 67 -23.00 3.28 -28.66
N LYS A 68 -23.98 2.43 -28.92
CA LYS A 68 -23.82 1.28 -29.85
C LYS A 68 -23.76 1.69 -31.32
N GLU A 69 -24.42 2.80 -31.66
CA GLU A 69 -24.48 3.35 -33.02
C GLU A 69 -24.16 4.84 -33.01
N PRO A 70 -22.87 5.24 -32.93
CA PRO A 70 -22.49 6.65 -32.97
C PRO A 70 -22.90 7.29 -34.31
N LYS A 71 -23.36 8.55 -34.28
CA LYS A 71 -23.80 9.33 -35.45
C LYS A 71 -23.30 10.77 -35.35
N MET A 72 -23.32 11.52 -36.46
CA MET A 72 -23.07 12.95 -36.44
C MET A 72 -24.18 13.67 -35.66
N GLY A 73 -23.81 14.60 -34.77
CA GLY A 73 -24.74 15.49 -34.07
C GLY A 73 -25.59 14.82 -32.98
N SER A 74 -25.43 13.52 -32.74
CA SER A 74 -25.92 12.90 -31.50
C SER A 74 -25.02 13.30 -30.35
N THR A 75 -25.58 13.65 -29.21
CA THR A 75 -24.79 13.71 -27.97
C THR A 75 -24.07 12.36 -27.82
N PHE A 76 -22.75 12.38 -27.57
CA PHE A 76 -21.91 11.18 -27.41
C PHE A 76 -21.64 10.38 -28.71
N GLY A 77 -21.73 11.01 -29.88
CA GLY A 77 -21.41 10.36 -31.16
C GLY A 77 -19.93 10.39 -31.52
N GLU A 78 -19.50 11.46 -32.16
CA GLU A 78 -18.15 11.66 -32.71
C GLU A 78 -17.07 11.70 -31.60
N TRP A 79 -17.46 12.21 -30.43
CA TRP A 79 -16.64 12.28 -29.23
C TRP A 79 -16.26 10.91 -28.72
N SER A 80 -17.26 10.06 -28.46
CA SER A 80 -17.06 8.69 -28.04
C SER A 80 -16.19 7.90 -29.02
N VAL A 81 -16.36 8.09 -30.33
CA VAL A 81 -15.50 7.45 -31.34
C VAL A 81 -14.05 7.90 -31.19
N MET A 82 -13.81 9.21 -31.06
CA MET A 82 -12.47 9.76 -30.86
C MET A 82 -11.85 9.29 -29.54
N ASP A 83 -12.60 9.29 -28.44
CA ASP A 83 -12.16 8.83 -27.13
C ASP A 83 -11.72 7.37 -27.16
N LEU A 84 -12.58 6.50 -27.73
CA LEU A 84 -12.28 5.08 -27.90
C LEU A 84 -11.01 4.89 -28.72
N LEU A 85 -10.83 5.58 -29.84
CA LEU A 85 -9.65 5.46 -30.71
C LEU A 85 -8.37 5.99 -30.04
N ARG A 86 -8.46 7.14 -29.37
CA ARG A 86 -7.31 7.77 -28.69
C ARG A 86 -6.88 7.01 -27.45
N GLY A 87 -7.77 6.23 -26.83
CA GLY A 87 -7.49 5.33 -25.72
C GLY A 87 -6.81 4.01 -26.13
N MET A 88 -6.91 3.56 -27.40
CA MET A 88 -6.55 2.18 -27.77
C MET A 88 -5.07 1.86 -27.55
N TYR A 89 -4.21 2.88 -27.60
CA TYR A 89 -2.77 2.73 -27.37
C TYR A 89 -2.43 2.18 -25.97
N THR A 90 -3.33 2.37 -25.00
CA THR A 90 -3.16 1.85 -23.64
C THR A 90 -3.07 0.31 -23.65
N GLY A 91 -3.77 -0.33 -24.59
CA GLY A 91 -3.85 -1.78 -24.73
C GLY A 91 -4.71 -2.43 -23.63
N VAL A 92 -5.66 -1.68 -23.05
CA VAL A 92 -6.54 -2.18 -21.98
C VAL A 92 -7.81 -2.85 -22.52
N ASP A 93 -8.52 -3.54 -21.64
CA ASP A 93 -9.48 -4.57 -22.00
C ASP A 93 -10.68 -4.11 -22.85
N TYR A 94 -11.12 -2.85 -22.76
CA TYR A 94 -12.27 -2.35 -23.54
C TYR A 94 -12.10 -2.57 -25.05
N ILE A 95 -10.87 -2.66 -25.57
CA ILE A 95 -10.59 -2.94 -26.98
C ILE A 95 -11.21 -4.28 -27.41
N ASN A 96 -11.26 -5.29 -26.52
CA ASN A 96 -11.91 -6.58 -26.80
C ASN A 96 -13.45 -6.46 -26.90
N TYR A 97 -14.03 -5.35 -26.45
CA TYR A 97 -15.47 -5.11 -26.46
C TYR A 97 -15.92 -4.23 -27.63
N ILE A 98 -14.99 -3.71 -28.44
CA ILE A 98 -15.32 -2.94 -29.64
C ILE A 98 -15.85 -3.93 -30.69
N PRO A 99 -17.11 -3.80 -31.15
CA PRO A 99 -17.60 -4.63 -32.25
C PRO A 99 -16.72 -4.47 -33.50
N ALA A 100 -16.44 -5.56 -34.21
CA ALA A 100 -15.50 -5.57 -35.35
C ALA A 100 -15.88 -4.56 -36.45
N ASP A 101 -17.17 -4.26 -36.60
CA ASP A 101 -17.72 -3.34 -37.59
C ASP A 101 -18.07 -1.94 -37.01
N TYR A 102 -17.80 -1.68 -35.73
CA TYR A 102 -18.20 -0.44 -35.04
C TYR A 102 -17.71 0.82 -35.75
N PHE A 103 -16.41 0.89 -36.03
CA PHE A 103 -15.79 2.04 -36.70
C PHE A 103 -16.13 2.09 -38.20
N THR A 104 -16.32 0.93 -38.84
CA THR A 104 -16.70 0.86 -40.26
C THR A 104 -18.11 1.40 -40.46
N LYS A 105 -19.09 0.94 -39.66
CA LYS A 105 -20.47 1.45 -39.66
C LYS A 105 -20.53 2.94 -39.38
N TYR A 106 -19.74 3.42 -38.41
CA TYR A 106 -19.66 4.86 -38.14
C TYR A 106 -19.14 5.62 -39.38
N THR A 107 -18.05 5.16 -39.99
CA THR A 107 -17.47 5.78 -41.18
C THR A 107 -18.46 5.82 -42.36
N GLU A 108 -19.16 4.71 -42.64
CA GLU A 108 -20.18 4.63 -43.69
C GLU A 108 -21.35 5.58 -43.42
N GLY A 109 -21.82 5.62 -42.18
CA GLY A 109 -22.88 6.53 -41.75
C GLY A 109 -22.47 8.01 -41.88
N ILE A 110 -21.22 8.34 -41.56
CA ILE A 110 -20.67 9.68 -41.75
C ILE A 110 -20.56 10.02 -43.24
N ASN A 111 -20.02 9.15 -44.08
CA ASN A 111 -19.91 9.41 -45.52
C ASN A 111 -21.30 9.67 -46.12
N THR A 112 -22.28 8.82 -45.78
CA THR A 112 -23.68 9.00 -46.19
C THR A 112 -24.25 10.34 -45.72
N TYR A 113 -23.98 10.72 -44.47
CA TYR A 113 -24.43 11.99 -43.91
C TYR A 113 -23.81 13.19 -44.66
N VAL A 114 -22.50 13.18 -44.88
CA VAL A 114 -21.77 14.26 -45.56
C VAL A 114 -22.23 14.40 -47.01
N GLU A 115 -22.41 13.28 -47.73
CA GLU A 115 -22.96 13.24 -49.08
C GLU A 115 -24.38 13.80 -49.12
N SER A 116 -25.25 13.42 -48.17
CA SER A 116 -26.62 13.96 -48.08
C SER A 116 -26.67 15.47 -47.83
N LYS A 117 -25.58 16.05 -47.32
CA LYS A 117 -25.40 17.49 -47.09
C LYS A 117 -24.63 18.18 -48.21
N ALA A 118 -24.21 17.46 -49.25
CA ALA A 118 -23.32 17.95 -50.29
C ALA A 118 -22.06 18.65 -49.71
N GLY A 119 -21.51 18.11 -48.61
CA GLY A 119 -20.37 18.70 -47.90
C GLY A 119 -20.68 19.93 -47.03
N GLU A 120 -21.91 20.47 -47.07
CA GLU A 120 -22.35 21.64 -46.31
C GLU A 120 -23.07 21.25 -45.02
N LEU A 121 -22.31 20.92 -43.97
CA LEU A 121 -22.84 20.33 -42.73
C LEU A 121 -23.78 21.28 -41.98
N ASP A 122 -23.44 22.57 -41.88
CA ASP A 122 -24.32 23.60 -41.31
C ASP A 122 -24.02 25.00 -41.90
N ARG A 123 -25.08 25.78 -42.12
CA ARG A 123 -24.99 27.13 -42.71
C ARG A 123 -24.25 28.17 -41.86
N ASN A 124 -24.14 27.94 -40.56
CA ASN A 124 -23.65 28.91 -39.57
C ASN A 124 -22.59 28.34 -38.63
N LYS A 125 -22.44 27.01 -38.56
CA LYS A 125 -21.60 26.37 -37.57
C LYS A 125 -20.41 25.67 -38.19
N SER A 126 -19.26 26.35 -38.24
CA SER A 126 -18.03 25.71 -38.69
C SER A 126 -17.54 24.61 -37.73
N THR A 127 -18.02 24.65 -36.48
CA THR A 127 -17.78 23.60 -35.49
C THR A 127 -18.29 22.22 -35.91
N GLU A 128 -19.25 22.11 -36.83
CA GLU A 128 -19.73 20.81 -37.32
C GLU A 128 -18.63 20.05 -38.08
N TRP A 129 -17.91 20.74 -38.97
CA TRP A 129 -16.73 20.17 -39.65
C TRP A 129 -15.60 19.87 -38.66
N SER A 130 -15.43 20.74 -37.67
CA SER A 130 -14.38 20.59 -36.66
C SER A 130 -14.58 19.36 -35.79
N ARG A 131 -15.81 19.11 -35.30
CA ARG A 131 -16.13 17.91 -34.51
C ARG A 131 -15.92 16.63 -35.32
N LEU A 132 -16.41 16.61 -36.56
CA LEU A 132 -16.27 15.45 -37.42
C LEU A 132 -14.80 15.15 -37.75
N THR A 133 -13.99 16.19 -37.92
CA THR A 133 -12.55 16.09 -38.14
C THR A 133 -11.83 15.30 -37.03
N LEU A 134 -12.24 15.46 -35.76
CA LEU A 134 -11.62 14.75 -34.65
C LEU A 134 -11.76 13.24 -34.80
N ALA A 135 -12.97 12.76 -35.07
CA ALA A 135 -13.24 11.34 -35.23
C ALA A 135 -12.63 10.79 -36.53
N MET A 136 -12.77 11.51 -37.64
CA MET A 136 -12.21 11.08 -38.94
C MET A 136 -10.68 10.98 -38.90
N THR A 137 -10.01 11.96 -38.30
CA THR A 137 -8.55 11.93 -38.18
C THR A 137 -8.08 10.81 -37.24
N ALA A 138 -8.80 10.55 -36.15
CA ALA A 138 -8.51 9.41 -35.27
C ALA A 138 -8.69 8.05 -35.98
N LEU A 139 -9.61 7.97 -36.95
CA LEU A 139 -9.78 6.82 -37.86
C LEU A 139 -8.72 6.76 -38.96
N GLY A 140 -7.79 7.72 -39.02
CA GLY A 140 -6.82 7.84 -40.10
C GLY A 140 -7.43 8.19 -41.45
N ILE A 141 -8.63 8.78 -41.46
CA ILE A 141 -9.29 9.29 -42.65
C ILE A 141 -8.93 10.78 -42.78
N PRO A 142 -8.21 11.17 -43.84
CA PRO A 142 -7.82 12.56 -44.02
C PRO A 142 -9.05 13.42 -44.32
N ILE A 143 -9.18 14.55 -43.63
CA ILE A 143 -10.33 15.44 -43.80
C ILE A 143 -10.38 16.17 -45.16
N THR A 144 -9.34 16.01 -45.98
CA THR A 144 -9.34 16.44 -47.39
C THR A 144 -10.26 15.57 -48.26
N ASN A 145 -10.75 14.44 -47.74
CA ASN A 145 -11.72 13.60 -48.42
C ASN A 145 -12.58 12.80 -47.42
N VAL A 146 -13.72 13.37 -47.00
CA VAL A 146 -14.75 12.70 -46.21
C VAL A 146 -16.03 12.65 -47.05
N GLY A 147 -16.51 11.45 -47.38
CA GLY A 147 -17.64 11.27 -48.30
C GLY A 147 -17.48 11.97 -49.66
N GLY A 148 -16.25 12.13 -50.15
CA GLY A 148 -15.96 12.85 -51.40
C GLY A 148 -15.76 14.36 -51.27
N TYR A 149 -15.80 14.93 -50.05
CA TYR A 149 -15.68 16.38 -49.82
C TYR A 149 -14.42 16.76 -49.06
N ASP A 150 -13.80 17.88 -49.46
CA ASP A 150 -12.61 18.45 -48.84
C ASP A 150 -13.01 19.48 -47.77
N PHE A 151 -12.88 19.10 -46.50
CA PHE A 151 -13.19 19.98 -45.37
C PHE A 151 -12.13 21.07 -45.19
N VAL A 152 -10.88 20.82 -45.58
CA VAL A 152 -9.81 21.83 -45.51
C VAL A 152 -10.12 22.96 -46.49
N ASP A 153 -10.53 22.62 -47.71
CA ASP A 153 -11.00 23.61 -48.68
C ASP A 153 -12.17 24.41 -48.09
N ARG A 154 -13.20 23.72 -47.58
CA ARG A 154 -14.42 24.37 -47.04
C ARG A 154 -14.15 25.31 -45.87
N LEU A 155 -13.26 24.93 -44.95
CA LEU A 155 -12.86 25.77 -43.81
C LEU A 155 -11.95 26.93 -44.23
N SER A 156 -11.31 26.86 -45.39
CA SER A 156 -10.47 27.94 -45.95
C SER A 156 -11.29 29.02 -46.67
N GLN A 157 -12.53 28.75 -47.08
CA GLN A 157 -13.34 29.63 -47.94
C GLN A 157 -13.71 30.99 -47.32
N SER A 158 -13.95 31.05 -46.00
CA SER A 158 -14.44 32.27 -45.34
C SER A 158 -14.03 32.38 -43.87
N TYR A 159 -13.28 33.44 -43.55
CA TYR A 159 -12.92 33.83 -42.19
C TYR A 159 -14.16 34.31 -41.42
N LYS A 160 -15.05 35.08 -42.07
CA LYS A 160 -16.37 35.44 -41.51
C LYS A 160 -17.20 34.24 -41.11
N PHE A 161 -17.11 33.13 -41.84
CA PHE A 161 -17.78 31.90 -41.47
C PHE A 161 -17.18 31.30 -40.20
N SER A 162 -15.85 31.25 -40.11
CA SER A 162 -15.12 30.75 -38.94
C SER A 162 -15.53 31.45 -37.65
N TYR A 163 -15.44 32.78 -37.58
CA TYR A 163 -15.81 33.51 -36.36
C TYR A 163 -17.30 33.80 -36.18
N ARG A 164 -18.18 33.26 -37.04
CA ARG A 164 -19.64 33.50 -36.95
C ARG A 164 -20.22 33.03 -35.61
N GLN A 165 -19.63 31.98 -35.01
CA GLN A 165 -19.97 31.48 -33.68
C GLN A 165 -19.20 32.16 -32.55
N GLY A 166 -18.62 33.34 -32.80
CA GLY A 166 -17.71 34.00 -31.87
C GLY A 166 -16.38 33.25 -31.77
N ILE A 167 -15.73 33.32 -30.60
CA ILE A 167 -14.42 32.72 -30.36
C ILE A 167 -14.42 31.18 -30.49
N ASN A 168 -15.59 30.56 -30.33
CA ASN A 168 -15.72 29.10 -30.37
C ASN A 168 -15.36 28.51 -31.74
N GLY A 169 -15.72 29.18 -32.84
CA GLY A 169 -15.42 28.69 -34.20
C GLY A 169 -13.91 28.62 -34.49
N PRO A 170 -13.15 29.72 -34.35
CA PRO A 170 -11.70 29.72 -34.53
C PRO A 170 -10.94 28.75 -33.62
N ILE A 171 -11.40 28.57 -32.37
CA ILE A 171 -10.82 27.59 -31.44
C ILE A 171 -10.98 26.17 -31.98
N TRP A 172 -12.21 25.80 -32.36
CA TRP A 172 -12.52 24.45 -32.85
C TRP A 172 -11.83 24.14 -34.18
N GLU A 173 -11.80 25.10 -35.10
CA GLU A 173 -11.13 24.92 -36.39
C GLU A 173 -9.62 24.74 -36.22
N LEU A 174 -8.97 25.49 -35.33
CA LEU A 174 -7.55 25.30 -35.04
C LEU A 174 -7.28 23.91 -34.44
N ILE A 175 -8.08 23.47 -33.46
CA ILE A 175 -7.97 22.12 -32.88
C ILE A 175 -8.12 21.07 -33.99
N ALA A 176 -9.17 21.18 -34.80
CA ALA A 176 -9.47 20.26 -35.89
C ALA A 176 -8.32 20.19 -36.91
N LEU A 177 -7.85 21.33 -37.42
CA LEU A 177 -6.77 21.40 -38.40
C LEU A 177 -5.44 20.90 -37.85
N ASP A 178 -5.22 21.00 -36.54
CA ASP A 178 -3.98 20.53 -35.91
C ASP A 178 -3.98 19.03 -35.57
N THR A 179 -5.14 18.35 -35.57
CA THR A 179 -5.22 16.90 -35.36
C THR A 179 -4.32 16.10 -36.30
N GLY A 180 -4.39 16.35 -37.60
CA GLY A 180 -3.56 15.73 -38.63
C GLY A 180 -2.45 16.62 -39.18
N ASN A 181 -2.22 17.79 -38.57
CA ASN A 181 -1.38 18.86 -39.13
C ASN A 181 -1.80 19.24 -40.57
N TYR A 182 -3.10 19.44 -40.78
CA TYR A 182 -3.67 19.89 -42.05
C TYR A 182 -3.30 21.34 -42.33
N GLU A 183 -2.86 21.60 -43.57
CA GLU A 183 -2.51 22.94 -44.06
C GLU A 183 -3.70 23.52 -44.82
N MET A 184 -4.06 24.77 -44.53
CA MET A 184 -5.20 25.43 -45.17
C MET A 184 -4.90 25.77 -46.64
N VAL A 185 -5.93 25.79 -47.47
CA VAL A 185 -5.81 26.08 -48.90
C VAL A 185 -5.65 27.58 -49.10
N LYS A 186 -4.56 28.00 -49.77
CA LYS A 186 -4.27 29.42 -50.02
C LYS A 186 -5.30 30.10 -50.92
N ILE A 187 -5.80 29.36 -51.91
CA ILE A 187 -6.83 29.80 -52.86
C ILE A 187 -7.88 28.69 -52.90
N PRO A 188 -8.92 28.74 -52.06
CA PRO A 188 -9.92 27.67 -51.98
C PRO A 188 -10.87 27.71 -53.17
N SER A 189 -11.62 26.62 -53.39
CA SER A 189 -12.49 26.42 -54.55
C SER A 189 -13.58 27.48 -54.71
N LYS A 190 -14.02 28.07 -53.59
CA LYS A 190 -14.96 29.19 -53.51
C LYS A 190 -14.47 30.18 -52.45
N TYR A 191 -14.38 31.47 -52.78
CA TYR A 191 -14.09 32.50 -51.78
C TYR A 191 -14.57 33.88 -52.21
N THR A 192 -14.69 34.77 -51.22
CA THR A 192 -14.75 36.22 -51.44
C THR A 192 -13.37 36.80 -51.22
N GLU A 193 -12.90 37.65 -52.14
CA GLU A 193 -11.60 38.31 -52.01
C GLU A 193 -11.49 39.05 -50.66
N GLY A 194 -10.35 38.88 -49.98
CA GLY A 194 -10.12 39.43 -48.64
C GLY A 194 -10.74 38.63 -47.47
N ASP A 195 -11.67 37.69 -47.73
CA ASP A 195 -12.34 36.90 -46.68
C ASP A 195 -11.79 35.47 -46.53
N ILE A 196 -10.72 35.08 -47.21
CA ILE A 196 -10.12 33.75 -47.05
C ILE A 196 -9.72 33.51 -45.58
N ASN A 197 -10.02 32.32 -45.05
CA ASN A 197 -9.64 31.95 -43.68
C ASN A 197 -8.22 31.41 -43.62
N THR A 198 -7.49 31.74 -42.56
CA THR A 198 -6.14 31.22 -42.32
C THR A 198 -5.95 30.93 -40.83
N LYS A 199 -5.00 30.04 -40.50
CA LYS A 199 -4.61 29.76 -39.11
C LYS A 199 -4.20 31.04 -38.36
N GLY A 200 -3.46 31.93 -39.01
CA GLY A 200 -3.04 33.21 -38.45
C GLY A 200 -4.22 34.12 -38.10
N ARG A 201 -5.21 34.24 -38.99
CA ARG A 201 -6.44 35.02 -38.73
C ARG A 201 -7.22 34.47 -37.54
N MET A 202 -7.32 33.14 -37.41
CA MET A 202 -7.96 32.50 -36.26
C MET A 202 -7.21 32.75 -34.96
N ILE A 203 -5.87 32.64 -34.96
CA ILE A 203 -5.03 32.96 -33.80
C ILE A 203 -5.22 34.42 -33.39
N ASP A 204 -5.15 35.35 -34.35
CA ASP A 204 -5.34 36.79 -34.08
C ASP A 204 -6.74 37.08 -33.53
N TYR A 205 -7.77 36.39 -34.03
CA TYR A 205 -9.13 36.52 -33.48
C TYR A 205 -9.19 36.11 -32.02
N ILE A 206 -8.60 34.96 -31.67
CA ILE A 206 -8.56 34.46 -30.28
C ILE A 206 -7.81 35.46 -29.40
N LEU A 207 -6.62 35.92 -29.83
CA LEU A 207 -5.83 36.90 -29.09
C LEU A 207 -6.59 38.22 -28.89
N GLY A 208 -7.30 38.69 -29.91
CA GLY A 208 -8.14 39.90 -29.85
C GLY A 208 -9.37 39.78 -28.93
N LYS A 209 -9.68 38.56 -28.45
CA LYS A 209 -10.75 38.30 -27.47
C LYS A 209 -10.24 38.05 -26.05
N GLU A 210 -8.93 38.20 -25.80
CA GLU A 210 -8.38 38.08 -24.45
C GLU A 210 -9.05 39.07 -23.51
N ILE A 211 -9.50 38.58 -22.36
CA ILE A 211 -10.30 39.37 -21.42
C ILE A 211 -9.39 40.24 -20.57
N VAL A 212 -9.80 41.50 -20.40
CA VAL A 212 -9.27 42.41 -19.39
C VAL A 212 -10.33 42.52 -18.29
N ASP A 213 -9.99 42.07 -17.10
CA ASP A 213 -10.91 42.13 -15.96
C ASP A 213 -11.12 43.57 -15.48
N LYS A 214 -12.01 43.74 -14.49
CA LYS A 214 -12.37 45.05 -13.93
C LYS A 214 -11.19 45.81 -13.32
N ASP A 215 -10.13 45.12 -12.94
CA ASP A 215 -8.94 45.68 -12.30
C ASP A 215 -7.79 45.90 -13.32
N GLY A 216 -8.08 45.72 -14.61
CA GLY A 216 -7.12 45.89 -15.70
C GLY A 216 -6.18 44.69 -15.89
N ILE A 217 -6.42 43.57 -15.20
CA ILE A 217 -5.62 42.36 -15.36
C ILE A 217 -6.09 41.63 -16.62
N ILE A 218 -5.13 41.40 -17.52
CA ILE A 218 -5.37 40.71 -18.77
C ILE A 218 -5.16 39.20 -18.58
N GLY A 219 -6.05 38.38 -19.11
CA GLY A 219 -5.83 36.94 -19.22
C GLY A 219 -7.12 36.12 -19.36
N GLY A 220 -7.02 35.06 -20.14
CA GLY A 220 -8.11 34.12 -20.36
C GLY A 220 -9.18 34.63 -21.32
N TRP A 221 -10.16 33.77 -21.58
CA TRP A 221 -11.20 33.97 -22.59
C TRP A 221 -12.55 33.49 -22.06
N ALA A 222 -13.61 33.97 -22.70
CA ALA A 222 -14.95 33.47 -22.46
C ALA A 222 -15.77 33.44 -23.74
N LEU A 223 -16.85 32.65 -23.74
CA LEU A 223 -17.76 32.56 -24.88
C LEU A 223 -18.44 33.92 -25.11
N ALA A 224 -18.81 34.59 -24.03
CA ALA A 224 -19.36 35.93 -23.99
C ALA A 224 -19.07 36.60 -22.63
N GLY A 225 -19.14 37.94 -22.58
CA GLY A 225 -18.96 38.71 -21.35
C GLY A 225 -17.51 39.17 -21.12
N LYS A 226 -17.23 39.59 -19.88
CA LYS A 226 -15.94 40.20 -19.46
C LYS A 226 -15.26 39.43 -18.32
N VAL A 227 -15.68 38.20 -18.07
CA VAL A 227 -15.09 37.33 -17.04
C VAL A 227 -14.63 36.08 -17.75
N ALA A 228 -13.34 35.76 -17.66
CA ALA A 228 -12.80 34.56 -18.26
C ALA A 228 -13.37 33.31 -17.58
N ASP A 229 -13.72 32.30 -18.36
CA ASP A 229 -14.28 31.03 -17.89
C ASP A 229 -13.28 29.88 -18.17
N PRO A 230 -13.28 28.82 -17.33
CA PRO A 230 -12.31 27.75 -17.44
C PRO A 230 -12.47 26.91 -18.71
N ASP A 231 -13.68 26.79 -19.27
CA ASP A 231 -13.97 25.95 -20.43
C ASP A 231 -13.36 26.56 -21.69
N ILE A 232 -13.73 27.80 -22.00
CA ILE A 232 -13.27 28.51 -23.20
C ILE A 232 -11.80 28.87 -23.06
N THR A 233 -11.33 29.23 -21.85
CA THR A 233 -9.90 29.43 -21.63
C THR A 233 -9.12 28.12 -21.85
N GLY A 234 -9.64 26.99 -21.34
CA GLY A 234 -9.08 25.66 -21.57
C GLY A 234 -8.99 25.33 -23.05
N MET A 235 -10.10 25.43 -23.77
CA MET A 235 -10.17 25.13 -25.20
C MET A 235 -9.27 26.06 -26.05
N ALA A 236 -9.21 27.36 -25.73
CA ALA A 236 -8.29 28.28 -26.39
C ALA A 236 -6.83 27.87 -26.16
N LEU A 237 -6.45 27.50 -24.93
CA LEU A 237 -5.10 27.00 -24.66
C LEU A 237 -4.81 25.69 -25.40
N GLN A 238 -5.77 24.78 -25.54
CA GLN A 238 -5.62 23.55 -26.33
C GLN A 238 -5.34 23.87 -27.80
N ALA A 239 -6.08 24.80 -28.40
CA ALA A 239 -5.89 25.26 -29.78
C ALA A 239 -4.54 25.96 -30.00
N LEU A 240 -4.09 26.75 -29.01
CA LEU A 240 -2.87 27.55 -29.12
C LEU A 240 -1.59 26.78 -28.72
N ALA A 241 -1.69 25.69 -27.97
CA ALA A 241 -0.55 24.91 -27.47
C ALA A 241 0.45 24.46 -28.56
N PRO A 242 0.02 23.96 -29.74
CA PRO A 242 0.94 23.56 -30.80
C PRO A 242 1.83 24.70 -31.30
N TYR A 243 1.31 25.93 -31.29
CA TYR A 243 2.03 27.13 -31.71
C TYR A 243 2.90 27.69 -30.58
N TYR A 244 2.44 27.61 -29.33
CA TYR A 244 3.24 27.99 -28.16
C TYR A 244 4.52 27.17 -28.05
N LEU A 245 4.44 25.86 -28.29
CA LEU A 245 5.58 24.95 -28.19
C LEU A 245 6.49 24.96 -29.43
N ASN A 246 6.06 25.57 -30.54
CA ASN A 246 6.78 25.55 -31.81
C ASN A 246 6.70 26.90 -32.56
N GLN A 247 7.74 27.72 -32.39
CA GLN A 247 7.85 29.02 -33.04
C GLN A 247 7.77 28.94 -34.57
N ALA A 248 8.35 27.92 -35.19
CA ALA A 248 8.30 27.77 -36.64
C ALA A 248 6.87 27.48 -37.13
N LYS A 249 6.10 26.69 -36.37
CA LYS A 249 4.67 26.46 -36.65
C LYS A 249 3.86 27.75 -36.50
N TYR A 250 4.13 28.57 -35.48
CA TYR A 250 3.53 29.90 -35.34
C TYR A 250 3.82 30.81 -36.53
N GLN A 251 5.09 30.88 -36.96
CA GLN A 251 5.48 31.71 -38.10
C GLN A 251 4.80 31.29 -39.40
N ARG A 252 4.64 29.97 -39.64
CA ARG A 252 3.90 29.46 -40.81
C ARG A 252 2.41 29.75 -40.76
N ALA A 253 1.84 30.02 -39.59
CA ALA A 253 0.43 30.38 -39.49
C ALA A 253 0.16 31.79 -40.04
N GLU A 254 1.19 32.64 -40.16
CA GLU A 254 1.08 34.02 -40.67
C GLU A 254 0.13 34.89 -39.83
N ALA A 255 0.15 34.71 -38.50
CA ALA A 255 -0.53 35.62 -37.57
C ALA A 255 0.14 37.00 -37.56
N THR A 256 -0.65 38.06 -37.35
CA THR A 256 -0.17 39.44 -37.30
C THR A 256 0.48 39.80 -35.97
N ALA A 257 0.04 39.19 -34.87
CA ALA A 257 0.70 39.34 -33.58
C ALA A 257 2.15 38.84 -33.64
N THR A 258 3.04 39.43 -32.85
CA THR A 258 4.39 38.89 -32.71
C THR A 258 4.36 37.61 -31.87
N TYR A 259 5.31 36.71 -32.11
CA TYR A 259 5.42 35.46 -31.33
C TYR A 259 5.57 35.74 -29.82
N GLU A 260 6.22 36.86 -29.46
CA GLU A 260 6.36 37.28 -28.07
C GLU A 260 5.03 37.72 -27.45
N GLU A 261 4.22 38.52 -28.16
CA GLU A 261 2.88 38.92 -27.70
C GLU A 261 1.94 37.71 -27.55
N PHE A 262 1.98 36.80 -28.53
CA PHE A 262 1.25 35.54 -28.48
C PHE A 262 1.63 34.70 -27.25
N LYS A 263 2.93 34.49 -26.99
CA LYS A 263 3.40 33.75 -25.80
C LYS A 263 2.92 34.42 -24.50
N LYS A 264 2.91 35.76 -24.44
CA LYS A 264 2.42 36.47 -23.25
C LYS A 264 0.94 36.21 -23.01
N ALA A 265 0.11 36.18 -24.05
CA ALA A 265 -1.32 35.86 -23.91
C ALA A 265 -1.54 34.43 -23.42
N VAL A 266 -0.83 33.44 -23.99
CA VAL A 266 -0.88 32.04 -23.53
C VAL A 266 -0.48 31.93 -22.05
N GLU A 267 0.62 32.56 -21.66
CA GLU A 267 1.09 32.53 -20.26
C GLU A 267 0.13 33.27 -19.30
N ARG A 268 -0.46 34.39 -19.71
CA ARG A 268 -1.49 35.09 -18.91
C ARG A 268 -2.73 34.23 -18.71
N ALA A 269 -3.14 33.46 -19.73
CA ALA A 269 -4.25 32.52 -19.61
C ALA A 269 -3.94 31.36 -18.65
N VAL A 270 -2.71 30.80 -18.67
CA VAL A 270 -2.28 29.80 -17.66
C VAL A 270 -2.30 30.42 -16.25
N LEU A 271 -1.86 31.67 -16.11
CA LEU A 271 -1.92 32.38 -14.83
C LEU A 271 -3.37 32.63 -14.36
N ALA A 272 -4.27 33.01 -15.27
CA ALA A 272 -5.69 33.20 -14.98
C ALA A 272 -6.34 31.87 -14.54
N MET A 273 -6.02 30.78 -15.24
CA MET A 273 -6.51 29.44 -14.94
C MET A 273 -6.07 28.97 -13.55
N ALA A 274 -4.80 29.18 -13.18
CA ALA A 274 -4.32 28.85 -11.84
C ALA A 274 -5.09 29.60 -10.73
N LYS A 275 -5.56 30.84 -11.00
CA LYS A 275 -6.41 31.60 -10.07
C LYS A 275 -7.87 31.12 -10.02
N MET A 276 -8.38 30.53 -11.10
CA MET A 276 -9.76 30.00 -11.16
C MET A 276 -9.92 28.67 -10.44
N GLN A 277 -8.81 27.95 -10.20
CA GLN A 277 -8.85 26.63 -9.58
C GLN A 277 -9.37 26.70 -8.14
N GLN A 278 -10.37 25.89 -7.85
CA GLN A 278 -10.97 25.78 -6.52
C GLN A 278 -10.11 24.89 -5.61
N PRO A 279 -10.27 24.99 -4.27
CA PRO A 279 -9.75 23.99 -3.35
C PRO A 279 -10.16 22.58 -3.79
N GLY A 280 -9.27 21.60 -3.62
CA GLY A 280 -9.44 20.24 -4.13
C GLY A 280 -9.04 20.06 -5.59
N GLY A 281 -8.86 21.14 -6.33
CA GLY A 281 -8.23 21.15 -7.64
C GLY A 281 -9.21 21.18 -8.82
N GLY A 282 -10.52 21.27 -8.58
CA GLY A 282 -11.54 21.36 -9.62
C GLY A 282 -11.77 22.78 -10.13
N PHE A 283 -12.57 22.88 -11.20
CA PHE A 283 -12.94 24.16 -11.82
C PHE A 283 -14.44 24.36 -11.79
N ASN A 284 -14.85 25.54 -11.35
CA ASN A 284 -16.25 25.95 -11.30
C ASN A 284 -16.63 26.65 -12.61
N ALA A 285 -17.69 26.15 -13.25
CA ALA A 285 -18.41 26.84 -14.29
C ALA A 285 -19.91 26.67 -14.03
N TRP A 286 -20.70 27.68 -14.39
CA TRP A 286 -22.16 27.66 -14.22
C TRP A 286 -22.64 27.41 -12.77
N GLY A 287 -21.81 27.77 -11.79
CA GLY A 287 -22.16 27.76 -10.38
C GLY A 287 -21.58 26.60 -9.57
N ASN A 288 -21.09 25.53 -10.21
CA ASN A 288 -20.58 24.34 -9.51
C ASN A 288 -19.26 23.83 -10.10
N VAL A 289 -18.46 23.19 -9.24
CA VAL A 289 -17.28 22.43 -9.69
C VAL A 289 -17.78 21.18 -10.41
N ASN A 290 -17.33 20.98 -11.65
CA ASN A 290 -17.83 19.91 -12.51
C ASN A 290 -16.71 19.15 -13.23
N ALA A 291 -17.04 17.97 -13.75
CA ALA A 291 -16.10 17.08 -14.43
C ALA A 291 -15.59 17.67 -15.77
N GLU A 292 -16.47 18.30 -16.54
CA GLU A 292 -16.23 18.83 -17.88
C GLU A 292 -15.19 19.96 -17.86
N SER A 293 -15.40 20.99 -17.04
CA SER A 293 -14.47 22.12 -16.88
C SER A 293 -13.13 21.67 -16.32
N THR A 294 -13.14 20.71 -15.38
CA THR A 294 -11.90 20.12 -14.88
C THR A 294 -11.15 19.38 -15.99
N SER A 295 -11.87 18.68 -16.88
CA SER A 295 -11.31 17.97 -18.04
C SER A 295 -10.72 18.94 -19.07
N GLN A 296 -11.41 20.02 -19.42
CA GLN A 296 -10.89 21.04 -20.35
C GLN A 296 -9.53 21.60 -19.90
N VAL A 297 -9.38 21.86 -18.60
CA VAL A 297 -8.13 22.35 -18.04
C VAL A 297 -7.04 21.26 -18.05
N ILE A 298 -7.37 20.02 -17.72
CA ILE A 298 -6.41 18.89 -17.80
C ILE A 298 -5.87 18.75 -19.22
N VAL A 299 -6.73 18.80 -20.25
CA VAL A 299 -6.30 18.71 -21.65
C VAL A 299 -5.45 19.91 -22.05
N ALA A 300 -5.82 21.13 -21.62
CA ALA A 300 -5.05 22.34 -21.90
C ALA A 300 -3.63 22.27 -21.33
N LEU A 301 -3.49 21.91 -20.05
CA LEU A 301 -2.20 21.84 -19.39
C LEU A 301 -1.32 20.74 -19.99
N THR A 302 -1.88 19.56 -20.22
CA THR A 302 -1.13 18.44 -20.82
C THR A 302 -0.69 18.74 -22.26
N ALA A 303 -1.50 19.47 -23.04
CA ALA A 303 -1.13 19.96 -24.38
C ALA A 303 0.05 20.95 -24.31
N LEU A 304 0.09 21.82 -23.29
CA LEU A 304 1.20 22.73 -23.00
C LEU A 304 2.42 22.05 -22.34
N LYS A 305 2.40 20.72 -22.17
CA LYS A 305 3.42 19.93 -21.46
C LYS A 305 3.58 20.31 -19.98
N ILE A 306 2.49 20.72 -19.36
CA ILE A 306 2.37 21.00 -17.92
C ILE A 306 1.65 19.83 -17.26
N ASP A 307 2.21 19.32 -16.16
CA ASP A 307 1.58 18.29 -15.33
C ASP A 307 0.40 18.88 -14.55
N PRO A 308 -0.86 18.41 -14.73
CA PRO A 308 -2.02 18.84 -13.94
C PRO A 308 -1.88 18.64 -12.42
N LYS A 309 -0.94 17.79 -11.98
CA LYS A 309 -0.61 17.60 -10.55
C LYS A 309 0.48 18.55 -10.04
N THR A 310 1.03 19.44 -10.87
CA THR A 310 2.05 20.41 -10.42
C THR A 310 1.46 21.43 -9.45
N LYS A 311 2.28 21.90 -8.51
CA LYS A 311 1.90 23.01 -7.61
C LYS A 311 2.06 24.37 -8.27
N SER A 312 3.01 24.49 -9.19
CA SER A 312 3.35 25.77 -9.80
C SER A 312 4.05 25.59 -11.14
N VAL A 313 3.95 26.60 -12.00
CA VAL A 313 4.58 26.69 -13.31
C VAL A 313 5.21 28.06 -13.47
N GLU A 314 6.47 28.09 -13.88
CA GLU A 314 7.16 29.32 -14.25
C GLU A 314 6.67 29.80 -15.62
N LEU A 315 6.33 31.09 -15.71
CA LEU A 315 5.83 31.76 -16.90
C LEU A 315 6.86 32.83 -17.30
N PRO A 316 7.93 32.43 -18.02
CA PRO A 316 9.12 33.26 -18.20
C PRO A 316 8.89 34.46 -19.13
N THR A 317 7.96 34.37 -20.08
CA THR A 317 7.67 35.45 -21.03
C THR A 317 7.00 36.63 -20.32
N ILE A 318 6.17 36.37 -19.30
CA ILE A 318 5.55 37.41 -18.47
C ILE A 318 6.25 37.62 -17.12
N GLY A 319 7.28 36.83 -16.80
CA GLY A 319 8.05 36.93 -15.56
C GLY A 319 7.21 36.64 -14.29
N LYS A 320 6.29 35.68 -14.35
CA LYS A 320 5.40 35.31 -13.24
C LYS A 320 5.51 33.81 -12.94
N THR A 321 4.96 33.39 -11.80
CA THR A 321 4.75 31.99 -11.47
C THR A 321 3.25 31.77 -11.29
N ALA A 322 2.66 30.89 -12.10
CA ALA A 322 1.30 30.39 -11.85
C ALA A 322 1.37 29.39 -10.70
N THR A 323 0.61 29.63 -9.63
CA THR A 323 0.51 28.70 -8.49
C THR A 323 -0.88 28.12 -8.47
N PHE A 324 -0.97 26.81 -8.71
CA PHE A 324 -2.21 26.07 -8.71
C PHE A 324 -2.66 25.81 -7.26
N ASN A 325 -3.96 25.84 -7.02
CA ASN A 325 -4.52 25.58 -5.70
C ASN A 325 -4.32 24.09 -5.35
N ARG A 326 -3.61 23.86 -4.25
CA ARG A 326 -3.30 22.53 -3.69
C ARG A 326 -3.83 22.36 -2.29
N GLU A 327 -4.65 23.30 -1.84
CA GLU A 327 -5.38 23.15 -0.60
C GLU A 327 -6.38 22.00 -0.77
N ALA A 328 -6.44 21.17 0.26
CA ALA A 328 -7.41 20.09 0.30
C ALA A 328 -8.82 20.68 0.22
N GLY A 329 -9.61 20.23 -0.74
CA GLY A 329 -11.00 20.63 -0.92
C GLY A 329 -11.92 19.45 -0.64
N ILE A 330 -13.09 19.74 -0.10
CA ILE A 330 -14.12 18.72 0.13
C ILE A 330 -15.09 18.79 -1.05
N ASN A 331 -15.16 17.70 -1.80
CA ASN A 331 -16.19 17.46 -2.79
C ASN A 331 -17.14 16.41 -2.24
N ASP A 332 -18.32 16.82 -1.78
CA ASP A 332 -19.34 15.96 -1.13
C ASP A 332 -18.78 14.90 -0.16
N GLY A 333 -18.01 15.36 0.83
CA GLY A 333 -17.40 14.49 1.85
C GLY A 333 -16.06 13.87 1.47
N VAL A 334 -15.69 13.88 0.19
CA VAL A 334 -14.41 13.37 -0.31
C VAL A 334 -13.36 14.47 -0.35
N THR A 335 -12.20 14.22 0.23
CA THR A 335 -11.09 15.18 0.23
C THR A 335 -10.15 14.92 -0.95
N THR A 336 -10.02 15.89 -1.84
CA THR A 336 -9.06 15.87 -2.95
C THR A 336 -8.10 17.05 -2.83
N ASP A 337 -6.97 17.02 -3.56
CA ASP A 337 -5.99 18.12 -3.57
C ASP A 337 -5.42 18.41 -4.97
N ASN A 338 -5.94 17.74 -6.01
CA ASN A 338 -5.46 17.85 -7.38
C ASN A 338 -6.53 17.54 -8.42
N MET A 339 -6.31 18.07 -9.64
CA MET A 339 -7.25 17.96 -10.77
C MET A 339 -7.61 16.52 -11.12
N ILE A 340 -6.68 15.56 -11.01
CA ILE A 340 -6.94 14.17 -11.41
C ILE A 340 -7.79 13.46 -10.36
N ASP A 341 -7.44 13.55 -9.07
CA ASP A 341 -8.28 12.95 -8.01
C ASP A 341 -9.64 13.67 -7.93
N MET A 342 -9.70 14.98 -8.20
CA MET A 342 -10.97 15.69 -8.35
C MET A 342 -11.79 15.15 -9.52
N LEU A 343 -11.19 14.96 -10.69
CA LEU A 343 -11.90 14.38 -11.84
C LEU A 343 -12.42 12.97 -11.53
N VAL A 344 -11.61 12.12 -10.89
CA VAL A 344 -12.02 10.77 -10.47
C VAL A 344 -13.09 10.80 -9.39
N SER A 345 -13.21 11.87 -8.61
CA SER A 345 -14.29 11.98 -7.61
C SER A 345 -15.70 12.07 -8.22
N PHE A 346 -15.80 12.37 -9.52
CA PHE A 346 -17.05 12.30 -10.28
C PHE A 346 -17.36 10.89 -10.81
N PHE A 347 -16.51 9.90 -10.58
CA PHE A 347 -16.74 8.52 -11.03
C PHE A 347 -18.06 7.97 -10.44
N ALA A 348 -18.87 7.38 -11.31
CA ALA A 348 -20.19 6.85 -10.95
C ALA A 348 -20.11 5.32 -10.80
N GLU A 349 -19.57 4.87 -9.68
CA GLU A 349 -19.47 3.45 -9.36
C GLU A 349 -20.80 2.71 -9.57
N GLY A 350 -20.73 1.53 -10.18
CA GLY A 350 -21.87 0.63 -10.35
C GLY A 350 -22.86 1.07 -11.43
N SER A 351 -22.51 2.05 -12.27
CA SER A 351 -23.43 2.56 -13.27
C SER A 351 -23.53 1.74 -14.56
N GLY A 352 -22.57 0.84 -14.81
CA GLY A 352 -22.52 0.00 -16.02
C GLY A 352 -23.06 -1.42 -15.80
N SER A 353 -22.90 -2.28 -16.81
CA SER A 353 -23.39 -3.66 -16.78
C SER A 353 -22.68 -4.59 -15.76
N SER A 354 -21.51 -4.19 -15.28
CA SER A 354 -20.65 -4.97 -14.38
C SER A 354 -19.80 -4.04 -13.51
N PRO A 355 -19.24 -4.52 -12.38
CA PRO A 355 -18.56 -3.64 -11.43
C PRO A 355 -17.34 -2.89 -12.00
N GLU A 356 -16.69 -3.42 -13.04
CA GLU A 356 -15.59 -2.76 -13.75
C GLU A 356 -16.03 -1.80 -14.87
N VAL A 357 -17.34 -1.57 -15.04
CA VAL A 357 -17.90 -0.67 -16.06
C VAL A 357 -18.65 0.45 -15.38
N SER A 358 -18.27 1.71 -15.65
CA SER A 358 -18.87 2.87 -15.00
C SER A 358 -18.57 4.16 -15.78
N GLY A 359 -19.47 5.13 -15.70
CA GLY A 359 -19.32 6.46 -16.29
C GLY A 359 -18.94 7.53 -15.25
N PHE A 360 -19.17 8.80 -15.61
CA PHE A 360 -18.90 9.95 -14.75
C PHE A 360 -20.15 10.83 -14.56
N LYS A 361 -20.29 11.41 -13.38
CA LYS A 361 -21.29 12.42 -13.02
C LYS A 361 -20.83 13.79 -13.53
N HIS A 362 -21.79 14.67 -13.82
CA HIS A 362 -21.50 16.09 -14.12
C HIS A 362 -20.98 16.83 -12.88
N VAL A 363 -21.75 16.75 -11.80
CA VAL A 363 -21.46 17.35 -10.48
C VAL A 363 -21.79 16.33 -9.38
N THR A 364 -21.24 16.52 -8.19
CA THR A 364 -21.52 15.72 -6.98
C THR A 364 -22.26 16.54 -5.92
N ALA A 365 -22.27 17.86 -6.04
CA ALA A 365 -23.04 18.74 -5.17
C ALA A 365 -23.56 19.95 -5.95
N GLY A 366 -24.78 20.38 -5.62
CA GLY A 366 -25.36 21.62 -6.13
C GLY A 366 -26.28 21.46 -7.35
N TYR A 367 -26.53 22.57 -8.03
CA TYR A 367 -27.40 22.64 -9.21
C TYR A 367 -26.71 22.08 -10.46
N ASP A 368 -27.37 21.19 -11.18
CA ASP A 368 -26.83 20.41 -12.30
C ASP A 368 -27.07 21.03 -13.69
N GLY A 369 -27.60 22.26 -13.77
CA GLY A 369 -27.89 22.91 -15.05
C GLY A 369 -29.18 22.46 -15.73
N GLY A 370 -30.01 21.62 -15.08
CA GLY A 370 -31.30 21.16 -15.58
C GLY A 370 -31.28 19.70 -16.01
N GLY A 371 -31.71 18.79 -15.14
CA GLY A 371 -31.82 17.37 -15.47
C GLY A 371 -32.15 16.42 -14.33
N GLY A 372 -32.07 16.85 -13.09
CA GLY A 372 -32.42 15.99 -11.96
C GLY A 372 -31.19 15.28 -11.40
N SER A 373 -30.43 16.03 -10.61
CA SER A 373 -29.41 15.65 -9.65
C SER A 373 -28.14 14.99 -10.22
N GLY A 374 -26.98 15.44 -9.74
CA GLY A 374 -25.68 14.79 -9.91
C GLY A 374 -25.56 13.36 -9.36
N THR A 375 -26.70 12.67 -9.15
CA THR A 375 -26.82 11.32 -8.58
C THR A 375 -26.52 10.22 -9.60
N GLY A 376 -26.55 10.51 -10.90
CA GLY A 376 -26.34 9.55 -11.97
C GLY A 376 -25.24 9.92 -12.96
N VAL A 377 -24.94 8.99 -13.86
CA VAL A 377 -24.00 9.23 -14.97
C VAL A 377 -24.54 10.31 -15.90
N ASN A 378 -23.66 11.23 -16.26
CA ASN A 378 -23.86 12.16 -17.36
C ASN A 378 -22.94 11.74 -18.50
N ALA A 379 -23.50 11.51 -19.68
CA ALA A 379 -22.69 11.01 -20.78
C ALA A 379 -21.71 12.07 -21.36
N MET A 380 -21.99 13.37 -21.18
CA MET A 380 -21.05 14.43 -21.59
C MET A 380 -19.88 14.46 -20.61
N ALA A 381 -20.17 14.43 -19.32
CA ALA A 381 -19.16 14.27 -18.29
C ALA A 381 -18.32 13.00 -18.50
N THR A 382 -18.95 11.92 -18.99
CA THR A 382 -18.26 10.65 -19.27
C THR A 382 -17.28 10.76 -20.42
N ASP A 383 -17.69 11.27 -21.59
CA ASP A 383 -16.76 11.52 -22.71
C ASP A 383 -15.65 12.49 -22.27
N GLN A 384 -16.01 13.60 -21.61
CA GLN A 384 -15.03 14.62 -21.23
C GLN A 384 -14.02 14.14 -20.18
N ALA A 385 -14.50 13.43 -19.15
CA ALA A 385 -13.61 12.81 -18.17
C ALA A 385 -12.73 11.75 -18.82
N LEU A 386 -13.27 10.95 -19.74
CA LEU A 386 -12.50 9.92 -20.46
C LEU A 386 -11.37 10.56 -21.26
N TYR A 387 -11.63 11.54 -22.12
CA TYR A 387 -10.53 12.17 -22.87
C TYR A 387 -9.58 12.96 -21.97
N GLY A 388 -10.06 13.50 -20.83
CA GLY A 388 -9.23 14.17 -19.84
C GLY A 388 -8.21 13.20 -19.21
N LEU A 389 -8.68 12.02 -18.83
CA LEU A 389 -7.83 10.93 -18.32
C LEU A 389 -6.89 10.39 -19.41
N ILE A 390 -7.37 10.23 -20.65
CA ILE A 390 -6.52 9.84 -21.79
C ILE A 390 -5.43 10.88 -22.03
N ALA A 391 -5.76 12.18 -22.04
CA ALA A 391 -4.78 13.26 -22.23
C ALA A 391 -3.70 13.24 -21.15
N TYR A 392 -4.09 13.02 -19.89
CA TYR A 392 -3.15 12.89 -18.78
C TYR A 392 -2.31 11.60 -18.87
N ASP A 393 -2.90 10.46 -19.24
CA ASP A 393 -2.13 9.22 -19.42
C ASP A 393 -1.12 9.36 -20.57
N ARG A 394 -1.52 9.97 -21.69
CA ARG A 394 -0.64 10.24 -22.83
C ARG A 394 0.52 11.14 -22.43
N PHE A 395 0.25 12.19 -21.66
CA PHE A 395 1.29 13.07 -21.10
C PHE A 395 2.29 12.31 -20.22
N LYS A 396 1.83 11.50 -19.26
CA LYS A 396 2.71 10.71 -18.38
C LYS A 396 3.62 9.76 -19.16
N ASN A 397 3.12 9.19 -20.25
CA ASN A 397 3.83 8.21 -21.07
C ASN A 397 4.65 8.84 -22.20
N GLY A 398 4.66 10.18 -22.33
CA GLY A 398 5.45 10.88 -23.36
C GLY A 398 4.85 10.80 -24.76
N GLU A 399 3.58 10.43 -24.87
CA GLU A 399 2.86 10.33 -26.13
C GLU A 399 2.50 11.71 -26.70
N LYS A 400 2.02 11.72 -27.94
CA LYS A 400 1.41 12.90 -28.56
C LYS A 400 0.19 13.36 -27.74
N SER A 401 -0.07 14.67 -27.67
CA SER A 401 -1.23 15.20 -26.94
C SER A 401 -2.53 14.63 -27.50
N LEU A 402 -3.65 14.78 -26.76
CA LEU A 402 -4.95 14.24 -27.17
C LEU A 402 -5.29 14.60 -28.63
N TYR A 403 -5.18 15.89 -28.96
CA TYR A 403 -5.45 16.42 -30.31
C TYR A 403 -4.22 16.51 -31.23
N ASP A 404 -3.06 15.97 -30.88
CA ASP A 404 -2.02 15.69 -31.89
C ASP A 404 -2.16 14.22 -32.27
N MET A 405 -2.87 13.97 -33.37
CA MET A 405 -3.19 12.63 -33.87
C MET A 405 -2.27 12.20 -35.02
N THR A 406 -1.14 12.89 -35.20
CA THR A 406 -0.14 12.52 -36.23
C THR A 406 0.47 11.13 -36.00
N ASP A 407 0.28 10.55 -34.81
CA ASP A 407 0.65 9.18 -34.46
C ASP A 407 -0.41 8.13 -34.87
N GLN A 408 -1.61 8.56 -35.30
CA GLN A 408 -2.74 7.71 -35.69
C GLN A 408 -3.36 8.10 -37.05
N SER A 409 -2.87 9.15 -37.70
CA SER A 409 -3.43 9.71 -38.94
C SER A 409 -3.35 8.80 -40.17
N ALA A 410 -2.71 7.64 -40.08
CA ALA A 410 -2.64 6.62 -41.14
C ALA A 410 -3.40 5.33 -40.78
N GLY A 411 -4.33 5.40 -39.82
CA GLY A 411 -5.17 4.27 -39.44
C GLY A 411 -4.49 3.25 -38.53
N GLN A 412 -3.46 3.66 -37.78
CA GLN A 412 -2.67 2.81 -36.89
C GLN A 412 -3.54 2.08 -35.85
N TYR A 413 -4.71 2.62 -35.50
CA TYR A 413 -5.66 2.01 -34.57
C TYR A 413 -6.05 0.57 -34.99
N LYS A 414 -6.07 0.26 -36.29
CA LYS A 414 -6.38 -1.09 -36.82
C LYS A 414 -5.38 -2.17 -36.35
N ASN A 415 -4.18 -1.75 -35.96
CA ASN A 415 -3.13 -2.63 -35.46
C ASN A 415 -3.05 -2.66 -33.93
N MET A 416 -3.81 -1.81 -33.23
CA MET A 416 -3.81 -1.76 -31.78
C MET A 416 -4.61 -2.92 -31.21
N LYS A 417 -3.98 -3.71 -30.35
CA LYS A 417 -4.57 -4.88 -29.69
C LYS A 417 -4.44 -4.75 -28.19
N THR A 418 -5.27 -5.49 -27.47
CA THR A 418 -5.11 -5.65 -26.03
C THR A 418 -3.74 -6.24 -25.70
N LYS A 419 -3.08 -5.66 -24.70
CA LYS A 419 -1.92 -6.29 -24.06
C LYS A 419 -2.40 -7.53 -23.32
N ARG A 420 -1.49 -8.48 -23.08
CA ARG A 420 -1.78 -9.70 -22.34
C ARG A 420 -0.72 -9.92 -21.28
N PHE A 421 -1.18 -10.26 -20.09
CA PHE A 421 -0.35 -10.63 -18.95
C PHE A 421 -0.71 -12.04 -18.48
N ASN A 422 0.29 -12.77 -18.03
CA ASN A 422 0.12 -14.12 -17.51
C ASN A 422 -0.37 -14.05 -16.06
N ILE A 423 -1.36 -14.86 -15.75
CA ILE A 423 -1.86 -15.12 -14.41
C ILE A 423 -1.59 -16.59 -14.15
N THR A 424 -0.60 -16.87 -13.32
CA THR A 424 -0.19 -18.22 -13.00
C THR A 424 -0.81 -18.65 -11.68
N PHE A 425 -1.66 -19.66 -11.72
CA PHE A 425 -2.25 -20.31 -10.57
C PHE A 425 -1.42 -21.55 -10.21
N HIS A 426 -0.70 -21.49 -9.10
CA HIS A 426 0.09 -22.58 -8.54
C HIS A 426 -0.76 -23.38 -7.55
N THR A 427 -0.85 -24.70 -7.78
CA THR A 427 -1.34 -25.67 -6.81
C THR A 427 -0.18 -26.53 -6.31
N ALA A 428 -0.43 -27.43 -5.36
CA ALA A 428 0.60 -28.35 -4.88
C ALA A 428 1.12 -29.29 -5.98
N ALA A 429 0.29 -29.62 -6.98
CA ALA A 429 0.60 -30.61 -8.01
C ALA A 429 0.87 -30.01 -9.40
N THR A 430 0.27 -28.86 -9.72
CA THR A 430 0.33 -28.28 -11.08
C THR A 430 0.42 -26.76 -11.06
N LYS A 431 0.86 -26.18 -12.18
CA LYS A 431 0.70 -24.76 -12.48
C LYS A 431 -0.25 -24.60 -13.67
N GLN A 432 -1.18 -23.66 -13.58
CA GLN A 432 -2.05 -23.27 -14.68
C GLN A 432 -1.77 -21.81 -15.03
N GLU A 433 -1.51 -21.55 -16.30
CA GLU A 433 -1.31 -20.19 -16.81
C GLU A 433 -2.54 -19.76 -17.60
N LYS A 434 -3.08 -18.59 -17.26
CA LYS A 434 -4.16 -17.92 -18.01
C LYS A 434 -3.65 -16.56 -18.48
N GLN A 435 -3.89 -16.22 -19.74
CA GLN A 435 -3.65 -14.87 -20.22
C GLN A 435 -4.92 -14.02 -20.12
N ALA A 436 -4.75 -12.77 -19.70
CA ALA A 436 -5.83 -11.80 -19.63
C ALA A 436 -5.32 -10.38 -19.93
N SER A 437 -6.22 -9.52 -20.38
CA SER A 437 -5.90 -8.12 -20.65
C SER A 437 -5.79 -7.32 -19.36
N PRO A 438 -4.98 -6.25 -19.30
CA PRO A 438 -4.96 -5.37 -18.14
C PRO A 438 -6.33 -4.73 -17.92
N TYR A 439 -6.75 -4.69 -16.65
CA TYR A 439 -8.05 -4.24 -16.15
C TYR A 439 -9.27 -5.07 -16.59
N SER A 440 -9.05 -6.21 -17.25
CA SER A 440 -10.07 -7.27 -17.31
C SER A 440 -10.32 -7.86 -15.92
N THR A 441 -11.45 -8.53 -15.73
CA THR A 441 -11.74 -9.27 -14.50
C THR A 441 -11.49 -10.77 -14.68
N VAL A 442 -10.81 -11.37 -13.71
CA VAL A 442 -10.60 -12.83 -13.65
C VAL A 442 -11.13 -13.33 -12.32
N LYS A 443 -12.12 -14.22 -12.38
CA LYS A 443 -12.67 -14.88 -11.20
C LYS A 443 -11.63 -15.81 -10.59
N ILE A 444 -11.33 -15.64 -9.31
CA ILE A 444 -10.41 -16.49 -8.56
C ILE A 444 -11.01 -17.91 -8.44
N PRO A 445 -10.28 -18.98 -8.86
CA PRO A 445 -10.82 -20.34 -8.84
C PRO A 445 -11.18 -20.83 -7.43
N ALA A 446 -12.29 -21.55 -7.30
CA ALA A 446 -12.75 -22.11 -6.02
C ALA A 446 -12.22 -23.52 -5.72
N SER A 447 -11.68 -24.20 -6.73
CA SER A 447 -11.13 -25.55 -6.64
C SER A 447 -9.88 -25.66 -7.50
N SER A 448 -9.07 -26.69 -7.23
CA SER A 448 -7.99 -27.05 -8.14
C SER A 448 -8.57 -27.37 -9.54
N PRO A 449 -8.02 -26.80 -10.62
CA PRO A 449 -8.47 -27.07 -11.99
C PRO A 449 -8.32 -28.54 -12.42
N THR A 450 -7.53 -29.33 -11.68
CA THR A 450 -7.11 -30.68 -12.08
C THR A 450 -7.30 -31.77 -11.03
N THR A 451 -7.40 -31.45 -9.73
CA THR A 451 -7.32 -32.45 -8.65
C THR A 451 -8.54 -32.52 -7.71
N ASN A 452 -9.61 -31.72 -7.93
CA ASN A 452 -10.76 -31.60 -7.02
C ASN A 452 -10.39 -31.25 -5.55
N GLU A 453 -9.14 -30.86 -5.27
CA GLU A 453 -8.68 -30.46 -3.94
C GLU A 453 -9.33 -29.15 -3.51
N LYS A 454 -9.81 -29.12 -2.25
CA LYS A 454 -10.50 -27.96 -1.67
C LYS A 454 -9.50 -26.88 -1.26
N ILE A 455 -9.40 -25.85 -2.07
CA ILE A 455 -8.57 -24.67 -1.82
C ILE A 455 -9.28 -23.79 -0.77
N THR A 456 -8.58 -23.40 0.30
CA THR A 456 -9.14 -22.50 1.32
C THR A 456 -9.01 -21.03 0.92
N SER A 457 -7.92 -20.68 0.24
CA SER A 457 -7.65 -19.34 -0.30
C SER A 457 -6.50 -19.39 -1.30
N TRP A 458 -6.26 -18.30 -2.01
CA TRP A 458 -5.07 -18.08 -2.83
C TRP A 458 -4.19 -17.00 -2.18
N ASN A 459 -2.88 -17.05 -2.41
CA ASN A 459 -1.95 -16.07 -1.85
C ASN A 459 -0.97 -15.55 -2.93
N SER A 460 -0.57 -14.28 -2.86
CA SER A 460 0.45 -13.74 -3.78
C SER A 460 1.88 -14.28 -3.54
N LYS A 461 2.08 -15.12 -2.53
CA LYS A 461 3.32 -15.84 -2.25
C LYS A 461 3.06 -17.30 -1.90
N ALA A 462 4.00 -18.16 -2.28
CA ALA A 462 3.94 -19.60 -2.01
C ALA A 462 3.86 -19.94 -0.51
N ASP A 463 4.52 -19.18 0.35
CA ASP A 463 4.60 -19.41 1.80
C ASP A 463 3.38 -18.91 2.59
N GLY A 464 2.38 -18.33 1.90
CA GLY A 464 1.19 -17.77 2.54
C GLY A 464 1.40 -16.40 3.21
N SER A 465 2.60 -15.80 3.15
CA SER A 465 2.91 -14.50 3.77
C SER A 465 2.50 -13.28 2.94
N GLY A 466 1.98 -13.51 1.72
CA GLY A 466 1.52 -12.46 0.81
C GLY A 466 0.07 -12.07 1.06
N THR A 467 -0.49 -11.29 0.13
CA THR A 467 -1.89 -10.89 0.15
C THR A 467 -2.77 -12.12 -0.12
N VAL A 468 -3.81 -12.27 0.69
CA VAL A 468 -4.79 -13.37 0.59
C VAL A 468 -5.94 -12.95 -0.31
N TYR A 469 -6.29 -13.83 -1.24
CA TYR A 469 -7.41 -13.72 -2.16
C TYR A 469 -8.36 -14.88 -1.91
N LEU A 470 -9.66 -14.59 -1.83
CA LEU A 470 -10.68 -15.59 -1.58
C LEU A 470 -11.19 -16.18 -2.88
N ALA A 471 -11.61 -17.44 -2.81
CA ALA A 471 -12.30 -18.10 -3.91
C ALA A 471 -13.51 -17.26 -4.36
N ASN A 472 -13.70 -17.18 -5.68
CA ASN A 472 -14.76 -16.42 -6.36
C ASN A 472 -14.65 -14.89 -6.35
N GLU A 473 -13.63 -14.29 -5.73
CA GLU A 473 -13.36 -12.85 -5.91
C GLU A 473 -13.10 -12.53 -7.40
N LEU A 474 -13.48 -11.33 -7.84
CA LEU A 474 -13.16 -10.82 -9.18
C LEU A 474 -11.85 -10.05 -9.12
N LEU A 475 -10.75 -10.65 -9.55
CA LEU A 475 -9.45 -10.01 -9.61
C LEU A 475 -9.34 -9.12 -10.86
N VAL A 476 -9.05 -7.85 -10.66
CA VAL A 476 -8.69 -6.92 -11.74
C VAL A 476 -7.23 -7.16 -12.11
N VAL A 477 -6.99 -7.53 -13.36
CA VAL A 477 -5.67 -7.94 -13.87
C VAL A 477 -4.74 -6.71 -13.95
N PRO A 478 -3.55 -6.73 -13.33
CA PRO A 478 -2.63 -5.60 -13.37
C PRO A 478 -1.83 -5.56 -14.68
N GLU A 479 -1.06 -4.48 -14.88
CA GLU A 479 -0.19 -4.31 -16.07
C GLU A 479 1.16 -5.08 -15.99
N HIS A 480 1.15 -6.26 -15.38
CA HIS A 480 2.30 -7.16 -15.29
C HIS A 480 1.83 -8.59 -14.98
N ASP A 481 2.71 -9.56 -15.26
CA ASP A 481 2.46 -10.95 -14.92
C ASP A 481 2.36 -11.15 -13.40
N ILE A 482 1.44 -12.00 -12.96
CA ILE A 482 1.19 -12.29 -11.55
C ILE A 482 1.08 -13.79 -11.29
N GLU A 483 1.38 -14.17 -10.05
CA GLU A 483 1.35 -15.56 -9.59
C GLU A 483 0.52 -15.66 -8.31
N LEU A 484 -0.37 -16.64 -8.26
CA LEU A 484 -1.22 -16.94 -7.12
C LEU A 484 -1.00 -18.38 -6.68
N TYR A 485 -0.83 -18.58 -5.38
CA TYR A 485 -0.50 -19.88 -4.79
C TYR A 485 -1.65 -20.37 -3.93
N ALA A 486 -2.26 -21.48 -4.35
CA ALA A 486 -3.35 -22.12 -3.63
C ALA A 486 -2.88 -22.56 -2.25
N GLN A 487 -3.66 -22.17 -1.25
CA GLN A 487 -3.49 -22.60 0.13
C GLN A 487 -4.49 -23.74 0.38
N PHE A 488 -3.97 -24.87 0.82
CA PHE A 488 -4.74 -26.09 1.07
C PHE A 488 -4.83 -26.34 2.58
N LYS A 489 -5.98 -26.87 3.00
CA LYS A 489 -6.07 -27.57 4.29
C LYS A 489 -5.56 -28.99 4.07
N ALA A 490 -4.57 -29.44 4.83
CA ALA A 490 -3.99 -30.77 4.66
C ALA A 490 -5.08 -31.87 4.75
N ASN A 491 -5.15 -32.75 3.73
CA ASN A 491 -6.01 -33.93 3.75
C ASN A 491 -5.52 -34.87 4.86
N THR A 492 -6.46 -35.36 5.67
CA THR A 492 -6.15 -36.27 6.77
C THR A 492 -6.60 -37.69 6.39
N TYR A 493 -5.67 -38.64 6.30
CA TYR A 493 -5.91 -40.05 5.98
C TYR A 493 -5.98 -40.87 7.26
N THR A 494 -6.72 -41.98 7.29
CA THR A 494 -6.80 -42.82 8.49
C THR A 494 -5.70 -43.88 8.56
N ILE A 495 -5.31 -44.22 9.78
CA ILE A 495 -4.45 -45.36 10.12
C ILE A 495 -5.31 -46.35 10.88
N LEU A 496 -5.47 -47.55 10.34
CA LEU A 496 -6.18 -48.65 10.97
C LEU A 496 -5.16 -49.60 11.61
N PHE A 497 -5.23 -49.73 12.93
CA PHE A 497 -4.39 -50.68 13.65
C PHE A 497 -5.21 -51.93 13.98
N ASN A 498 -4.81 -53.07 13.45
CA ASN A 498 -5.29 -54.36 13.92
C ASN A 498 -4.36 -54.85 15.04
N LEU A 499 -4.85 -54.79 16.26
CA LEU A 499 -4.06 -55.07 17.45
C LEU A 499 -3.95 -56.57 17.77
N ASN A 500 -4.64 -57.45 17.02
CA ASN A 500 -4.63 -58.90 17.23
C ASN A 500 -4.80 -59.30 18.72
N GLY A 501 -5.80 -58.69 19.36
CA GLY A 501 -6.14 -58.90 20.77
C GLY A 501 -5.36 -58.04 21.78
N GLY A 502 -4.46 -57.17 21.33
CA GLY A 502 -3.86 -56.11 22.16
C GLY A 502 -4.69 -54.83 22.19
N GLN A 503 -4.23 -53.85 22.96
CA GLN A 503 -4.83 -52.53 23.13
C GLN A 503 -3.75 -51.44 23.13
N PHE A 504 -4.13 -50.20 22.81
CA PHE A 504 -3.26 -49.03 22.99
C PHE A 504 -3.38 -48.50 24.42
N ASN A 505 -2.27 -48.01 24.97
CA ASN A 505 -2.23 -47.51 26.35
C ASN A 505 -2.56 -46.01 26.46
N LYS A 506 -2.77 -45.35 25.31
CA LYS A 506 -3.24 -43.97 25.19
C LYS A 506 -3.97 -43.81 23.86
N VAL A 507 -4.67 -42.68 23.69
CA VAL A 507 -5.27 -42.33 22.40
C VAL A 507 -4.15 -42.16 21.38
N MET A 508 -4.17 -43.01 20.35
CA MET A 508 -3.21 -42.93 19.26
C MET A 508 -3.77 -42.13 18.10
N MET A 509 -2.87 -41.44 17.40
CA MET A 509 -3.23 -40.73 16.19
C MET A 509 -3.68 -41.76 15.15
N ASP A 510 -4.99 -41.84 14.94
CA ASP A 510 -5.63 -42.72 13.97
C ASP A 510 -5.71 -42.07 12.58
N ARG A 511 -5.03 -40.94 12.41
CA ARG A 511 -4.98 -40.18 11.18
C ARG A 511 -3.58 -39.63 10.92
N TYR A 512 -3.28 -39.27 9.68
CA TYR A 512 -2.04 -38.58 9.34
C TYR A 512 -2.22 -37.69 8.11
N THR A 513 -1.28 -36.76 7.92
CA THR A 513 -1.19 -35.95 6.71
C THR A 513 0.03 -36.36 5.90
N SER A 514 0.01 -36.18 4.58
CA SER A 514 1.16 -36.51 3.73
C SER A 514 2.36 -35.58 3.92
N THR A 515 2.20 -34.49 4.67
CA THR A 515 3.21 -33.43 4.83
C THR A 515 4.26 -33.72 5.90
N GLU A 516 4.02 -34.70 6.76
CA GLU A 516 4.88 -35.07 7.88
C GLU A 516 5.14 -36.57 7.93
N GLU A 517 6.21 -36.96 8.61
CA GLU A 517 6.50 -38.36 8.93
C GLU A 517 5.78 -38.72 10.23
N VAL A 518 5.07 -39.86 10.25
CA VAL A 518 4.37 -40.33 11.45
C VAL A 518 5.05 -41.58 11.96
N ILE A 519 5.56 -41.53 13.19
CA ILE A 519 6.13 -42.69 13.87
C ILE A 519 4.96 -43.57 14.36
N LEU A 520 4.98 -44.85 14.00
CA LEU A 520 3.96 -45.79 14.45
C LEU A 520 4.16 -46.09 15.95
N PRO A 521 3.08 -46.40 16.68
CA PRO A 521 3.12 -46.76 18.09
C PRO A 521 4.22 -47.78 18.40
N GLN A 522 5.03 -47.55 19.42
CA GLN A 522 6.09 -48.47 19.84
C GLN A 522 5.67 -49.25 21.08
N GLU A 523 6.37 -50.35 21.40
CA GLU A 523 6.04 -51.31 22.48
C GLU A 523 5.43 -50.70 23.74
N LYS A 524 6.05 -49.67 24.34
CA LYS A 524 5.57 -48.99 25.55
C LYS A 524 4.17 -48.37 25.45
N GLU A 525 3.67 -48.18 24.24
CA GLU A 525 2.40 -47.52 23.94
C GLU A 525 1.29 -48.51 23.60
N LEU A 526 1.62 -49.81 23.60
CA LEU A 526 0.69 -50.91 23.46
C LEU A 526 0.76 -51.82 24.69
N LYS A 527 -0.34 -52.52 24.97
CA LYS A 527 -0.38 -53.58 25.96
C LYS A 527 -1.28 -54.68 25.40
N LYS A 528 -0.85 -55.92 25.53
CA LYS A 528 -1.74 -57.06 25.47
C LYS A 528 -1.49 -57.81 26.75
N GLU A 529 -2.53 -57.95 27.56
CA GLU A 529 -2.39 -58.53 28.89
C GLU A 529 -1.78 -59.94 28.74
N GLY A 530 -0.59 -60.11 29.30
CA GLY A 530 0.14 -61.37 29.28
C GLY A 530 0.97 -61.58 28.05
N TYR A 531 1.25 -60.56 27.24
CA TYR A 531 2.09 -60.69 26.06
C TYR A 531 2.96 -59.45 25.78
N ILE A 532 4.21 -59.65 25.37
CA ILE A 532 5.19 -58.65 24.92
C ILE A 532 4.98 -58.34 23.43
N PHE A 533 5.00 -57.05 23.07
CA PHE A 533 4.83 -56.58 21.68
C PHE A 533 6.12 -56.69 20.86
N VAL A 534 6.07 -57.36 19.71
CA VAL A 534 7.25 -57.61 18.87
C VAL A 534 7.40 -56.60 17.74
N GLY A 535 6.30 -56.03 17.23
CA GLY A 535 6.34 -55.06 16.13
C GLY A 535 5.11 -55.08 15.22
N TRP A 536 5.03 -54.09 14.33
CA TRP A 536 3.97 -53.95 13.33
C TRP A 536 4.35 -54.55 11.97
N TYR A 537 3.36 -55.15 11.32
CA TYR A 537 3.49 -55.74 9.99
C TYR A 537 2.34 -55.28 9.08
N GLU A 538 2.55 -55.29 7.76
CA GLU A 538 1.51 -54.91 6.79
C GLU A 538 0.49 -56.02 6.53
N ASN A 539 0.71 -57.22 7.08
CA ASN A 539 -0.13 -58.40 6.87
C ASN A 539 -0.29 -59.25 8.13
N ALA A 540 -1.40 -60.01 8.20
CA ALA A 540 -1.75 -60.85 9.35
C ALA A 540 -0.88 -62.11 9.52
N ALA A 541 -0.09 -62.50 8.51
CA ALA A 541 0.84 -63.62 8.61
C ALA A 541 2.19 -63.22 9.25
N TYR A 542 2.38 -61.92 9.56
CA TYR A 542 3.58 -61.34 10.15
C TYR A 542 4.88 -61.65 9.39
N THR A 543 4.78 -61.71 8.06
CA THR A 543 5.93 -61.91 7.17
C THR A 543 6.54 -60.57 6.76
N GLY A 544 7.85 -60.53 6.52
CA GLY A 544 8.60 -59.32 6.16
C GLY A 544 9.29 -58.63 7.34
N SER A 545 9.70 -57.38 7.15
CA SER A 545 10.34 -56.56 8.20
C SER A 545 9.32 -55.74 8.98
N THR A 546 9.65 -55.36 10.21
CA THR A 546 8.78 -54.54 11.06
C THR A 546 8.67 -53.10 10.53
N ILE A 547 7.46 -52.53 10.60
CA ILE A 547 7.18 -51.16 10.20
C ILE A 547 7.17 -50.27 11.43
N THR A 548 8.00 -49.23 11.46
CA THR A 548 8.11 -48.33 12.61
C THR A 548 7.61 -46.92 12.33
N LYS A 549 7.36 -46.57 11.06
CA LYS A 549 6.90 -45.24 10.66
C LYS A 549 6.23 -45.23 9.28
N ILE A 550 5.37 -44.24 9.07
CA ILE A 550 4.83 -43.83 7.79
C ILE A 550 5.69 -42.68 7.28
N ALA A 551 6.42 -42.90 6.19
CA ALA A 551 7.32 -41.91 5.64
C ALA A 551 6.57 -40.67 5.11
N LYS A 552 7.19 -39.49 5.23
CA LYS A 552 6.68 -38.25 4.65
C LYS A 552 6.41 -38.40 3.15
N GLY A 553 5.26 -37.93 2.70
CA GLY A 553 4.78 -38.09 1.32
C GLY A 553 3.88 -39.31 1.09
N SER A 554 3.69 -40.17 2.11
CA SER A 554 2.73 -41.28 2.03
C SER A 554 1.29 -40.77 1.87
N SER A 555 0.49 -41.48 1.07
CA SER A 555 -0.93 -41.16 0.84
C SER A 555 -1.82 -42.40 0.98
N GLY A 556 -3.11 -42.17 1.22
CA GLY A 556 -4.13 -43.21 1.38
C GLY A 556 -4.24 -43.76 2.80
N ASN A 557 -5.35 -44.44 3.09
CA ASN A 557 -5.55 -45.09 4.39
C ASN A 557 -4.56 -46.26 4.54
N LYS A 558 -3.99 -46.42 5.74
CA LYS A 558 -2.99 -47.46 6.05
C LYS A 558 -3.56 -48.48 7.03
N GLN A 559 -3.11 -49.74 6.94
CA GLN A 559 -3.47 -50.78 7.89
C GLN A 559 -2.25 -51.57 8.35
N TYR A 560 -2.11 -51.78 9.67
CA TYR A 560 -0.98 -52.51 10.27
C TYR A 560 -1.45 -53.52 11.31
N TYR A 561 -0.69 -54.60 11.49
CA TYR A 561 -1.02 -55.75 12.34
C TYR A 561 0.04 -55.94 13.44
N ALA A 562 -0.40 -56.01 14.70
CA ALA A 562 0.45 -56.18 15.87
C ALA A 562 0.81 -57.65 16.12
N LYS A 563 2.07 -57.96 16.43
CA LYS A 563 2.54 -59.30 16.84
C LYS A 563 2.92 -59.34 18.33
N TRP A 564 2.59 -60.44 19.03
CA TRP A 564 2.66 -60.59 20.50
C TRP A 564 3.24 -61.96 20.95
N VAL A 565 3.86 -62.06 22.15
CA VAL A 565 4.42 -63.30 22.77
C VAL A 565 4.19 -63.35 24.31
N ASP A 566 3.84 -64.47 24.95
CA ASP A 566 3.36 -64.57 26.37
C ASP A 566 4.38 -64.08 27.45
N GLN A 567 3.89 -63.40 28.50
CA GLN A 567 4.65 -62.61 29.48
C GLN A 567 4.79 -63.21 30.91
N TRP A 568 3.97 -64.17 31.40
CA TRP A 568 3.97 -64.53 32.87
C TRP A 568 4.01 -66.02 33.25
N ALA A 569 4.75 -66.84 32.53
CA ALA A 569 4.88 -68.27 32.85
C ALA A 569 5.31 -68.55 34.31
N LEU A 570 6.06 -67.66 34.97
CA LEU A 570 6.62 -67.84 36.32
C LEU A 570 5.64 -67.49 37.47
N ALA A 571 4.72 -66.55 37.26
CA ALA A 571 3.77 -66.12 38.29
C ALA A 571 2.74 -67.22 38.65
N ASN A 572 2.37 -68.03 37.66
CA ASN A 572 1.44 -69.14 37.84
C ASN A 572 2.01 -70.27 38.72
N GLU A 573 3.33 -70.41 38.79
CA GLU A 573 4.01 -71.39 39.66
C GLU A 573 3.94 -70.98 41.14
N VAL A 574 4.06 -69.68 41.43
CA VAL A 574 4.00 -69.14 42.80
C VAL A 574 2.57 -69.22 43.37
N ASN A 575 1.54 -69.03 42.54
CA ASN A 575 0.14 -69.26 42.94
C ASN A 575 -0.09 -70.67 43.50
N ALA A 576 0.46 -71.69 42.83
CA ALA A 576 0.31 -73.08 43.26
C ALA A 576 0.98 -73.35 44.62
N LEU A 577 2.14 -72.71 44.88
CA LEU A 577 2.85 -72.85 46.15
C LEU A 577 2.08 -72.24 47.32
N ILE A 578 1.49 -71.05 47.16
CA ILE A 578 0.73 -70.36 48.23
C ILE A 578 -0.52 -71.16 48.64
N MET A 579 -1.13 -71.92 47.72
CA MET A 579 -2.28 -72.78 48.05
C MET A 579 -1.95 -73.82 49.13
N THR A 580 -0.67 -74.24 49.26
CA THR A 580 -0.22 -75.27 50.21
C THR A 580 -0.10 -74.81 51.66
N LEU A 581 -0.23 -73.50 51.94
CA LEU A 581 -0.16 -72.97 53.31
C LEU A 581 -1.41 -73.34 54.14
N PRO A 582 -1.25 -73.73 55.43
CA PRO A 582 -2.37 -73.96 56.33
C PRO A 582 -3.01 -72.63 56.78
N THR A 583 -4.24 -72.71 57.30
CA THR A 583 -5.05 -71.56 57.74
C THR A 583 -4.65 -70.97 59.09
N THR A 584 -3.94 -71.73 59.94
CA THR A 584 -3.37 -71.24 61.20
C THR A 584 -1.85 -71.49 61.20
N ILE A 585 -1.07 -70.44 61.38
CA ILE A 585 0.40 -70.51 61.35
C ILE A 585 0.96 -70.75 62.74
N THR A 586 1.82 -71.76 62.86
CA THR A 586 2.59 -72.08 64.08
C THR A 586 4.10 -71.98 63.79
N GLU A 587 4.95 -72.04 64.81
CA GLU A 587 6.42 -72.02 64.64
C GLU A 587 6.92 -73.10 63.64
N LYS A 588 6.23 -74.24 63.51
CA LYS A 588 6.58 -75.31 62.56
C LYS A 588 6.42 -74.92 61.09
N ASN A 589 5.67 -73.84 60.80
CA ASN A 589 5.39 -73.38 59.44
C ASN A 589 6.34 -72.26 58.98
N GLU A 590 7.25 -71.81 59.84
CA GLU A 590 8.15 -70.68 59.58
C GLU A 590 8.97 -70.86 58.29
N ILE A 591 9.55 -72.05 58.09
CA ILE A 591 10.37 -72.35 56.91
C ILE A 591 9.51 -72.37 55.62
N GLN A 592 8.29 -72.88 55.70
CA GLN A 592 7.38 -72.96 54.55
C GLN A 592 6.93 -71.56 54.11
N VAL A 593 6.57 -70.70 55.07
CA VAL A 593 6.18 -69.30 54.81
C VAL A 593 7.38 -68.52 54.23
N LYS A 594 8.58 -68.66 54.81
CA LYS A 594 9.80 -68.00 54.30
C LYS A 594 10.21 -68.45 52.89
N ASN A 595 10.03 -69.74 52.56
CA ASN A 595 10.36 -70.25 51.22
C ASN A 595 9.38 -69.78 50.14
N ILE A 596 8.09 -69.69 50.46
CA ILE A 596 7.08 -69.19 49.54
C ILE A 596 7.25 -67.67 49.32
N ARG A 597 7.60 -66.92 50.37
CA ARG A 597 8.04 -65.52 50.26
C ARG A 597 9.28 -65.37 49.38
N ALA A 598 10.30 -66.21 49.56
CA ALA A 598 11.51 -66.16 48.73
C ALA A 598 11.25 -66.52 47.24
N ALA A 599 10.27 -67.38 46.95
CA ALA A 599 9.83 -67.67 45.58
C ALA A 599 9.06 -66.49 44.97
N TYR A 600 8.18 -65.85 45.74
CA TYR A 600 7.47 -64.63 45.37
C TYR A 600 8.43 -63.44 45.17
N ASP A 601 9.48 -63.30 45.98
CA ASP A 601 10.44 -62.20 45.89
C ASP A 601 11.39 -62.31 44.68
N LYS A 602 11.52 -63.50 44.08
CA LYS A 602 12.25 -63.71 42.82
C LYS A 602 11.44 -63.30 41.59
N LEU A 603 10.12 -63.11 41.72
CA LEU A 603 9.28 -62.59 40.65
C LEU A 603 9.60 -61.11 40.39
N THR A 604 9.54 -60.71 39.13
CA THR A 604 9.60 -59.29 38.76
C THR A 604 8.36 -58.56 39.27
N VAL A 605 8.41 -57.23 39.38
CA VAL A 605 7.27 -56.43 39.87
C VAL A 605 6.00 -56.68 39.04
N GLU A 606 6.14 -56.96 37.75
CA GLU A 606 5.01 -57.28 36.87
C GLU A 606 4.48 -58.71 37.08
N ASP A 607 5.35 -59.70 37.32
CA ASP A 607 4.92 -61.09 37.58
C ASP A 607 4.17 -61.25 38.91
N ARG A 608 4.51 -60.43 39.93
CA ARG A 608 3.90 -60.48 41.26
C ARG A 608 2.41 -60.14 41.26
N ILE A 609 1.96 -59.33 40.31
CA ILE A 609 0.56 -58.89 40.14
C ILE A 609 -0.33 -60.08 39.75
N HIS A 610 0.25 -61.12 39.16
CA HIS A 610 -0.46 -62.30 38.70
C HIS A 610 -0.50 -63.43 39.74
N VAL A 611 -0.02 -63.17 40.96
CA VAL A 611 -0.16 -64.05 42.12
C VAL A 611 -1.48 -63.72 42.85
N THR A 612 -2.56 -64.39 42.47
CA THR A 612 -3.95 -64.06 42.84
C THR A 612 -4.33 -64.44 44.26
N ASN A 613 -3.54 -65.30 44.93
CA ASN A 613 -3.78 -65.75 46.30
C ASN A 613 -2.80 -65.17 47.32
N TYR A 614 -2.09 -64.09 46.95
CA TYR A 614 -1.08 -63.42 47.78
C TYR A 614 -1.59 -63.00 49.17
N GLY A 615 -2.88 -62.65 49.32
CA GLY A 615 -3.48 -62.34 50.61
C GLY A 615 -3.37 -63.45 51.65
N LYS A 616 -3.35 -64.72 51.22
CA LYS A 616 -3.16 -65.88 52.11
C LYS A 616 -1.72 -66.00 52.61
N LEU A 617 -0.74 -65.60 51.80
CA LEU A 617 0.67 -65.49 52.22
C LEU A 617 0.85 -64.32 53.18
N LEU A 618 0.20 -63.19 52.89
CA LEU A 618 0.23 -61.99 53.74
C LEU A 618 -0.38 -62.26 55.13
N ASP A 619 -1.51 -62.96 55.21
CA ASP A 619 -2.13 -63.36 56.48
C ASP A 619 -1.24 -64.35 57.27
N ALA A 620 -0.55 -65.25 56.59
CA ALA A 620 0.36 -66.21 57.21
C ALA A 620 1.61 -65.52 57.78
N GLU A 621 2.12 -64.50 57.10
CA GLU A 621 3.23 -63.68 57.56
C GLU A 621 2.82 -62.71 58.65
N LEU A 622 1.61 -62.16 58.59
CA LEU A 622 1.05 -61.31 59.63
C LEU A 622 0.84 -62.09 60.93
N GLN A 623 0.36 -63.34 60.86
CA GLN A 623 0.30 -64.25 62.01
C GLN A 623 1.69 -64.59 62.55
N LEU A 624 2.67 -64.84 61.68
CA LEU A 624 4.07 -65.08 62.04
C LEU A 624 4.75 -63.83 62.64
N GLN A 625 4.36 -62.64 62.20
CA GLN A 625 4.91 -61.35 62.62
C GLN A 625 4.26 -60.82 63.91
N GLN A 626 2.96 -61.07 64.12
CA GLN A 626 2.26 -60.87 65.40
C GLN A 626 2.77 -61.81 66.49
N LEU A 627 3.28 -62.98 66.12
CA LEU A 627 4.07 -63.87 66.99
C LEU A 627 5.45 -63.29 67.35
N LEU A 628 5.95 -62.29 66.61
CA LEU A 628 7.36 -61.85 66.67
C LEU A 628 7.62 -60.44 67.20
N GLN A 629 6.83 -59.37 66.97
CA GLN A 629 6.98 -58.02 67.62
C GLN A 629 6.01 -56.92 67.09
N GLY A 630 5.64 -55.95 67.96
CA GLY A 630 4.55 -54.95 67.82
C GLY A 630 4.79 -53.64 67.03
N THR A 631 3.76 -52.77 67.05
CA THR A 631 3.24 -51.87 65.98
C THR A 631 3.73 -50.40 65.90
N ASP A 632 3.64 -49.80 64.69
CA ASP A 632 2.90 -48.55 64.30
C ASP A 632 3.63 -47.51 63.39
N GLU A 633 3.07 -47.21 62.18
CA GLU A 633 3.01 -45.90 61.48
C GLU A 633 2.06 -45.91 60.23
N GLU A 634 1.45 -44.76 59.83
CA GLU A 634 0.22 -44.59 58.99
C GLU A 634 0.44 -44.03 57.54
N LEU A 635 -0.48 -44.27 56.57
CA LEU A 635 -0.31 -44.14 55.08
C LEU A 635 -0.78 -42.81 54.38
N THR A 636 -0.24 -42.51 53.18
CA THR A 636 -0.39 -41.25 52.36
C THR A 636 -1.60 -41.19 51.38
N ASP A 637 -1.85 -40.03 50.75
CA ASP A 637 -3.04 -39.72 49.92
C ASP A 637 -3.10 -40.40 48.53
N GLU A 638 -1.96 -40.58 47.87
CA GLU A 638 -1.85 -41.36 46.64
C GLU A 638 -2.02 -42.86 46.93
N GLU A 639 -1.53 -43.31 48.08
CA GLU A 639 -1.73 -44.67 48.58
C GLU A 639 -3.20 -44.95 48.93
N LYS A 640 -3.94 -43.95 49.43
CA LYS A 640 -5.40 -44.05 49.67
C LYS A 640 -6.22 -44.15 48.37
N ALA A 641 -5.85 -43.40 47.33
CA ALA A 641 -6.54 -43.45 46.03
C ALA A 641 -6.23 -44.74 45.24
N MET A 642 -4.98 -45.20 45.27
CA MET A 642 -4.59 -46.50 44.68
C MET A 642 -5.27 -47.67 45.38
N LYS A 643 -5.33 -47.66 46.72
CA LYS A 643 -6.06 -48.66 47.50
C LYS A 643 -7.52 -48.79 47.08
N LEU A 644 -8.19 -47.67 46.75
CA LEU A 644 -9.57 -47.72 46.28
C LEU A 644 -9.70 -48.23 44.84
N VAL A 645 -8.80 -47.86 43.94
CA VAL A 645 -8.77 -48.38 42.57
C VAL A 645 -8.61 -49.91 42.60
N GLU A 646 -7.77 -50.43 43.49
CA GLU A 646 -7.63 -51.86 43.73
C GLU A 646 -8.93 -52.48 44.27
N MET A 647 -9.58 -51.86 45.25
CA MET A 647 -10.87 -52.36 45.78
C MET A 647 -11.99 -52.39 44.71
N ILE A 648 -12.05 -51.42 43.79
CA ILE A 648 -13.03 -51.41 42.68
C ILE A 648 -12.72 -52.52 41.67
N ASN A 649 -11.44 -52.78 41.40
CA ASN A 649 -11.02 -53.85 40.49
C ASN A 649 -11.27 -55.25 41.05
N MET A 650 -11.42 -55.38 42.38
CA MET A 650 -11.73 -56.65 43.06
C MET A 650 -13.24 -56.95 43.10
N LEU A 651 -14.10 -56.04 42.65
CA LEU A 651 -15.54 -56.29 42.60
C LEU A 651 -15.89 -57.33 41.51
N PRO A 652 -16.92 -58.16 41.73
CA PRO A 652 -17.36 -59.13 40.73
C PRO A 652 -17.82 -58.44 39.44
N SER A 653 -17.62 -59.09 38.30
CA SER A 653 -18.14 -58.62 37.02
C SER A 653 -19.68 -58.67 36.96
N GLU A 654 -20.29 -57.87 36.07
CA GLU A 654 -21.76 -57.75 35.93
C GLU A 654 -22.49 -59.10 35.78
N GLU A 655 -21.89 -60.06 35.07
CA GLU A 655 -22.46 -61.37 34.79
C GLU A 655 -22.37 -62.35 35.97
N ASN A 656 -21.54 -62.04 36.97
CA ASN A 656 -21.28 -62.88 38.15
C ASN A 656 -21.76 -62.23 39.46
N LEU A 657 -22.54 -61.14 39.35
CA LEU A 657 -23.00 -60.35 40.49
C LEU A 657 -24.17 -61.05 41.20
N THR A 658 -24.07 -61.22 42.52
CA THR A 658 -25.07 -61.89 43.36
C THR A 658 -25.46 -61.04 44.56
N LEU A 659 -26.55 -61.38 45.26
CA LEU A 659 -26.97 -60.69 46.49
C LEU A 659 -25.89 -60.65 47.58
N GLN A 660 -24.97 -61.62 47.60
CA GLN A 660 -23.91 -61.70 48.61
C GLN A 660 -22.81 -60.63 48.40
N ASP A 661 -22.77 -60.00 47.22
CA ASP A 661 -21.76 -58.99 46.85
C ASP A 661 -22.12 -57.57 47.32
N GLN A 662 -23.28 -57.39 47.97
CA GLN A 662 -23.79 -56.11 48.46
C GLN A 662 -22.79 -55.38 49.35
N ALA A 663 -22.21 -56.10 50.32
CA ALA A 663 -21.32 -55.54 51.32
C ALA A 663 -20.03 -55.02 50.67
N SER A 664 -19.52 -55.72 49.65
CA SER A 664 -18.32 -55.35 48.92
C SER A 664 -18.55 -54.11 48.06
N ILE A 665 -19.68 -54.05 47.34
CA ILE A 665 -20.05 -52.88 46.52
C ILE A 665 -20.27 -51.65 47.40
N GLN A 666 -20.92 -51.82 48.56
CA GLN A 666 -21.18 -50.73 49.49
C GLN A 666 -19.91 -50.26 50.22
N ALA A 667 -18.99 -51.16 50.57
CA ALA A 667 -17.69 -50.80 51.14
C ALA A 667 -16.83 -49.99 50.14
N VAL A 668 -16.87 -50.36 48.86
CA VAL A 668 -16.19 -49.63 47.79
C VAL A 668 -16.83 -48.26 47.55
N ARG A 669 -18.17 -48.17 47.60
CA ARG A 669 -18.90 -46.89 47.55
C ARG A 669 -18.53 -45.99 48.72
N THR A 670 -18.49 -46.49 49.95
CA THR A 670 -18.11 -45.73 51.15
C THR A 670 -16.66 -45.25 51.10
N ALA A 671 -15.74 -46.11 50.63
CA ALA A 671 -14.35 -45.73 50.47
C ALA A 671 -14.17 -44.70 49.34
N TYR A 672 -14.97 -44.77 48.26
CA TYR A 672 -15.01 -43.76 47.20
C TYR A 672 -15.55 -42.42 47.66
N THR A 673 -16.59 -42.41 48.48
CA THR A 673 -17.24 -41.17 48.93
C THR A 673 -16.42 -40.44 50.00
N ALA A 674 -15.61 -41.17 50.77
CA ALA A 674 -14.64 -40.65 51.75
C ALA A 674 -13.41 -39.95 51.12
N LEU A 675 -13.16 -40.11 49.81
CA LEU A 675 -12.08 -39.42 49.12
C LEU A 675 -12.40 -37.94 48.86
N THR A 676 -11.36 -37.10 48.88
CA THR A 676 -11.43 -35.70 48.44
C THR A 676 -11.66 -35.60 46.92
N VAL A 677 -12.11 -34.45 46.40
CA VAL A 677 -12.43 -34.27 44.97
C VAL A 677 -11.22 -34.58 44.06
N SER A 678 -10.03 -34.14 44.45
CA SER A 678 -8.79 -34.43 43.71
C SER A 678 -8.43 -35.92 43.75
N GLN A 679 -8.68 -36.60 44.86
CA GLN A 679 -8.48 -38.05 44.99
C GLN A 679 -9.52 -38.83 44.18
N LYS A 680 -10.78 -38.37 44.13
CA LYS A 680 -11.86 -38.96 43.30
C LYS A 680 -11.57 -38.87 41.80
N MET A 681 -10.98 -37.77 41.33
CA MET A 681 -10.56 -37.64 39.92
C MET A 681 -9.46 -38.62 39.51
N ASN A 682 -8.72 -39.17 40.48
CA ASN A 682 -7.67 -40.17 40.25
C ASN A 682 -8.19 -41.62 40.35
N VAL A 683 -9.49 -41.82 40.59
CA VAL A 683 -10.11 -43.15 40.61
C VAL A 683 -10.55 -43.52 39.19
N SER A 684 -9.64 -44.12 38.42
CA SER A 684 -9.79 -44.35 36.98
C SER A 684 -10.90 -45.34 36.60
N ASN A 685 -11.33 -46.20 37.54
CA ASN A 685 -12.25 -47.32 37.29
C ASN A 685 -13.63 -47.17 37.95
N TYR A 686 -13.97 -45.97 38.43
CA TYR A 686 -15.26 -45.66 39.05
C TYR A 686 -16.50 -46.02 38.19
N SER A 687 -16.35 -46.02 36.86
CA SER A 687 -17.42 -46.41 35.94
C SER A 687 -17.86 -47.88 36.07
N ILE A 688 -17.01 -48.75 36.62
CA ILE A 688 -17.33 -50.15 36.93
C ILE A 688 -18.25 -50.24 38.15
N LEU A 689 -17.92 -49.50 39.22
CA LEU A 689 -18.76 -49.41 40.41
C LEU A 689 -20.19 -48.96 40.06
N LEU A 690 -20.34 -47.94 39.20
CA LEU A 690 -21.64 -47.46 38.73
C LEU A 690 -22.45 -48.50 37.93
N LYS A 691 -21.77 -49.35 37.16
CA LYS A 691 -22.44 -50.39 36.38
C LYS A 691 -22.89 -51.55 37.26
N LEU A 692 -22.04 -51.97 38.20
CA LEU A 692 -22.35 -53.05 39.14
C LEU A 692 -23.49 -52.67 40.08
N GLU A 693 -23.49 -51.45 40.59
CA GLU A 693 -24.60 -50.92 41.38
C GLU A 693 -25.94 -50.94 40.64
N LYS A 694 -25.94 -50.56 39.36
CA LYS A 694 -27.13 -50.60 38.50
C LYS A 694 -27.63 -52.01 38.19
N VAL A 695 -26.73 -53.00 38.18
CA VAL A 695 -27.07 -54.41 38.05
C VAL A 695 -27.58 -54.96 39.38
N PHE A 696 -26.95 -54.59 40.50
CA PHE A 696 -27.34 -54.98 41.85
C PHE A 696 -28.76 -54.52 42.22
N GLU A 697 -29.15 -53.31 41.80
CA GLU A 697 -30.51 -52.78 41.95
C GLU A 697 -31.62 -53.66 41.32
N LYS A 698 -31.27 -54.48 40.31
CA LYS A 698 -32.22 -55.41 39.68
C LYS A 698 -32.29 -56.76 40.40
N ILE A 699 -31.30 -57.05 41.23
CA ILE A 699 -31.12 -58.32 41.95
C ILE A 699 -31.76 -58.24 43.35
N GLU A 700 -31.73 -57.07 44.03
CA GLU A 700 -32.10 -56.91 45.46
C GLU A 700 -33.59 -57.10 45.80
N GLY A 701 -34.52 -56.80 44.89
CA GLY A 701 -35.94 -56.79 45.24
C GLY A 701 -36.33 -55.65 46.20
N VAL A 702 -37.56 -55.18 46.13
CA VAL A 702 -38.00 -53.93 46.76
C VAL A 702 -38.29 -54.13 48.25
N GLU A 703 -37.37 -53.72 49.12
CA GLU A 703 -37.70 -53.34 50.51
C GLU A 703 -37.37 -51.86 50.74
N ILE A 704 -38.41 -51.09 51.07
CA ILE A 704 -38.40 -49.62 51.14
C ILE A 704 -38.41 -49.21 52.62
N ASP A 705 -37.38 -48.46 53.04
CA ASP A 705 -37.41 -47.69 54.29
C ASP A 705 -37.29 -46.19 53.95
N GLU A 706 -38.46 -45.52 53.91
CA GLU A 706 -38.68 -44.17 53.40
C GLU A 706 -38.12 -43.04 54.31
N GLN A 707 -37.83 -43.34 55.57
CA GLN A 707 -37.54 -42.31 56.58
C GLN A 707 -36.13 -41.71 56.41
N VAL A 708 -35.15 -42.53 56.00
CA VAL A 708 -33.73 -42.16 55.85
C VAL A 708 -33.49 -41.24 54.64
N ALA A 709 -34.25 -41.40 53.56
CA ALA A 709 -34.13 -40.56 52.36
C ALA A 709 -34.65 -39.12 52.57
N SER A 710 -35.57 -38.94 53.53
CA SER A 710 -36.18 -37.65 53.81
C SER A 710 -35.20 -36.66 54.45
N GLU A 711 -34.25 -37.15 55.26
CA GLU A 711 -33.21 -36.31 55.90
C GLU A 711 -32.21 -35.73 54.89
N VAL A 712 -31.80 -36.53 53.90
CA VAL A 712 -30.91 -36.09 52.82
C VAL A 712 -31.59 -35.05 51.94
N THR A 713 -32.88 -35.28 51.64
CA THR A 713 -33.70 -34.32 50.90
C THR A 713 -33.74 -32.95 51.59
N ASN A 714 -33.78 -32.93 52.92
CA ASN A 714 -33.79 -31.68 53.70
C ASN A 714 -32.41 -30.98 53.74
N LYS A 715 -31.29 -31.71 53.73
CA LYS A 715 -29.95 -31.11 53.65
C LYS A 715 -29.68 -30.49 52.28
N ILE A 716 -30.12 -31.10 51.19
CA ILE A 716 -30.00 -30.54 49.82
C ILE A 716 -30.82 -29.25 49.66
N LYS A 717 -31.92 -29.09 50.42
CA LYS A 717 -32.70 -27.84 50.45
C LYS A 717 -31.95 -26.64 51.04
N LEU A 718 -30.88 -26.87 51.81
CA LEU A 718 -30.09 -25.79 52.43
C LEU A 718 -29.06 -25.19 51.47
N ILE A 719 -28.85 -25.78 50.30
CA ILE A 719 -27.94 -25.25 49.27
C ILE A 719 -28.55 -24.00 48.65
N PRO A 720 -27.81 -22.86 48.59
CA PRO A 720 -28.28 -21.67 47.90
C PRO A 720 -28.62 -21.93 46.43
N LYS A 721 -29.49 -21.10 45.85
CA LYS A 721 -29.82 -21.22 44.43
C LYS A 721 -28.58 -20.99 43.58
N VAL A 722 -28.49 -21.70 42.46
CA VAL A 722 -27.31 -21.68 41.57
C VAL A 722 -26.91 -20.27 41.10
N SER A 723 -27.88 -19.37 40.92
CA SER A 723 -27.64 -17.96 40.55
C SER A 723 -26.91 -17.14 41.63
N ASP A 724 -26.97 -17.61 42.88
CA ASP A 724 -26.53 -16.89 44.08
C ASP A 724 -25.31 -17.58 44.71
N LEU A 725 -24.82 -18.67 44.10
CA LEU A 725 -23.69 -19.45 44.59
C LEU A 725 -22.39 -18.68 44.49
N THR A 726 -21.62 -18.77 45.56
CA THR A 726 -20.27 -18.24 45.68
C THR A 726 -19.32 -19.33 46.17
N LEU A 727 -18.02 -19.05 46.19
CA LEU A 727 -17.02 -20.04 46.63
C LEU A 727 -17.16 -20.43 48.11
N VAL A 728 -17.85 -19.64 48.96
CA VAL A 728 -18.04 -19.99 50.38
C VAL A 728 -19.13 -21.05 50.60
N ASP A 729 -20.00 -21.26 49.61
CA ASP A 729 -21.09 -22.24 49.68
C ASP A 729 -20.61 -23.67 49.42
N GLU A 730 -19.32 -23.85 49.13
CA GLU A 730 -18.67 -25.15 48.90
C GLU A 730 -18.87 -26.10 50.10
N GLU A 731 -18.84 -25.58 51.33
CA GLU A 731 -19.01 -26.40 52.53
C GLU A 731 -20.42 -27.00 52.65
N VAL A 732 -21.47 -26.22 52.37
CA VAL A 732 -22.86 -26.70 52.49
C VAL A 732 -23.22 -27.68 51.37
N ILE A 733 -22.65 -27.49 50.18
CA ILE A 733 -22.75 -28.42 49.04
C ILE A 733 -22.08 -29.76 49.41
N ASN A 734 -20.89 -29.72 50.00
CA ASN A 734 -20.15 -30.91 50.40
C ASN A 734 -20.85 -31.70 51.53
N LEU A 735 -21.47 -31.03 52.50
CA LEU A 735 -22.25 -31.68 53.55
C LEU A 735 -23.49 -32.40 53.00
N ALA A 736 -24.19 -31.79 52.04
CA ALA A 736 -25.35 -32.41 51.39
C ALA A 736 -24.94 -33.62 50.52
N ARG A 737 -23.81 -33.52 49.82
CA ARG A 737 -23.19 -34.64 49.09
C ARG A 737 -22.86 -35.80 50.01
N THR A 738 -22.20 -35.52 51.13
CA THR A 738 -21.80 -36.55 52.10
C THR A 738 -23.01 -37.29 52.67
N ALA A 739 -24.09 -36.57 53.01
CA ALA A 739 -25.31 -37.19 53.53
C ALA A 739 -26.04 -38.05 52.47
N TYR A 740 -26.00 -37.65 51.20
CA TYR A 740 -26.57 -38.44 50.10
C TYR A 740 -25.80 -39.72 49.85
N ASP A 741 -24.47 -39.65 49.94
CA ASP A 741 -23.56 -40.74 49.59
C ASP A 741 -23.57 -41.92 50.58
N VAL A 742 -24.14 -41.76 51.78
CA VAL A 742 -24.12 -42.76 52.86
C VAL A 742 -25.40 -43.60 53.00
N ILE A 743 -26.50 -43.23 52.34
CA ILE A 743 -27.77 -43.98 52.42
C ILE A 743 -27.82 -45.07 51.35
N LYS A 744 -28.67 -46.10 51.54
CA LYS A 744 -28.77 -47.22 50.59
C LYS A 744 -29.22 -46.73 49.21
N MET A 745 -28.83 -47.43 48.14
CA MET A 745 -29.15 -47.02 46.77
C MET A 745 -30.66 -46.94 46.49
N SER A 746 -31.44 -47.85 47.07
CA SER A 746 -32.90 -47.81 47.05
C SER A 746 -33.48 -46.57 47.75
N GLN A 747 -32.81 -46.04 48.76
CA GLN A 747 -33.19 -44.83 49.50
C GLN A 747 -32.71 -43.55 48.80
N GLN A 748 -31.55 -43.57 48.13
CA GLN A 748 -31.06 -42.46 47.29
C GLN A 748 -32.06 -42.07 46.18
N LYS A 749 -32.79 -43.04 45.63
CA LYS A 749 -33.86 -42.81 44.62
C LYS A 749 -35.05 -42.01 45.15
N LEU A 750 -35.29 -42.04 46.47
CA LEU A 750 -36.38 -41.30 47.10
C LEU A 750 -36.01 -39.82 47.36
N VAL A 751 -34.73 -39.45 47.20
CA VAL A 751 -34.24 -38.06 47.32
C VAL A 751 -34.51 -37.29 46.03
N LYS A 752 -35.72 -36.74 45.90
CA LYS A 752 -36.22 -36.15 44.65
C LYS A 752 -35.54 -34.85 44.20
N ASN A 753 -34.77 -34.19 45.07
CA ASN A 753 -34.11 -32.91 44.79
C ASN A 753 -32.60 -33.01 44.50
N TYR A 754 -32.08 -34.22 44.23
CA TYR A 754 -30.67 -34.47 43.92
C TYR A 754 -30.08 -33.60 42.79
N ASN A 755 -30.86 -33.30 41.75
CA ASN A 755 -30.39 -32.48 40.63
C ASN A 755 -29.97 -31.07 41.06
N THR A 756 -30.52 -30.53 42.15
CA THR A 756 -30.13 -29.23 42.69
C THR A 756 -28.69 -29.26 43.24
N LEU A 757 -28.29 -30.35 43.89
CA LEU A 757 -26.92 -30.56 44.37
C LEU A 757 -25.92 -30.65 43.21
N LEU A 758 -26.26 -31.40 42.15
CA LEU A 758 -25.42 -31.53 40.96
C LEU A 758 -25.25 -30.21 40.18
N GLN A 759 -26.31 -29.42 40.06
CA GLN A 759 -26.24 -28.11 39.39
C GLN A 759 -25.42 -27.09 40.19
N ALA A 760 -25.42 -27.18 41.52
CA ALA A 760 -24.58 -26.36 42.39
C ALA A 760 -23.08 -26.70 42.26
N GLU A 761 -22.75 -27.99 42.19
CA GLU A 761 -21.38 -28.49 41.97
C GLU A 761 -20.82 -28.05 40.59
N LEU A 762 -21.63 -28.11 39.53
CA LEU A 762 -21.23 -27.68 38.18
C LEU A 762 -21.02 -26.16 38.06
N ALA A 763 -21.87 -25.36 38.70
CA ALA A 763 -21.72 -23.91 38.70
C ALA A 763 -20.47 -23.45 39.48
N LEU A 764 -20.13 -24.16 40.57
CA LEU A 764 -18.88 -23.95 41.32
C LEU A 764 -17.63 -24.20 40.44
N GLU A 765 -17.71 -25.14 39.49
CA GLU A 765 -16.61 -25.46 38.56
C GLU A 765 -16.48 -24.46 37.39
N VAL A 766 -17.61 -23.91 36.93
CA VAL A 766 -17.62 -22.81 35.93
C VAL A 766 -16.99 -21.54 36.50
N LEU A 767 -17.23 -21.23 37.78
CA LEU A 767 -16.57 -20.12 38.49
C LEU A 767 -15.03 -20.27 38.54
N LYS A 768 -14.50 -21.50 38.40
CA LYS A 768 -13.05 -21.77 38.42
C LYS A 768 -12.36 -21.57 37.04
N ASN A 769 -13.07 -21.54 35.90
CA ASN A 769 -12.50 -21.65 34.52
C ASN A 769 -12.40 -20.36 33.63
N ASP A 770 -12.81 -19.17 34.10
CA ASP A 770 -12.94 -17.91 33.31
C ASP A 770 -11.61 -17.15 32.98
N LYS A 771 -10.55 -17.81 32.47
CA LYS A 771 -9.14 -17.32 32.55
C LYS A 771 -8.28 -17.22 31.24
N LEU A 772 -8.63 -16.54 30.13
CA LEU A 772 -7.68 -16.21 29.02
C LEU A 772 -7.92 -14.83 28.36
N ILE A 773 -6.92 -13.92 28.31
CA ILE A 773 -7.00 -12.56 27.71
C ILE A 773 -5.82 -12.26 26.77
N GLU A 774 -6.08 -11.67 25.58
CA GLU A 774 -5.10 -11.23 24.57
C GLU A 774 -5.26 -9.73 24.24
N VAL A 775 -4.15 -8.98 24.07
CA VAL A 775 -4.17 -7.52 23.83
C VAL A 775 -3.27 -7.14 22.65
N ASN A 776 -3.78 -6.33 21.72
CA ASN A 776 -3.04 -5.79 20.58
C ASN A 776 -2.01 -4.72 21.02
N PRO A 777 -0.91 -4.50 20.26
CA PRO A 777 0.11 -3.52 20.62
C PRO A 777 -0.42 -2.08 20.76
N VAL A 778 0.02 -1.39 21.83
CA VAL A 778 -0.38 -0.01 22.13
C VAL A 778 0.80 0.96 21.86
N LYS A 779 0.53 2.08 21.19
CA LYS A 779 1.50 3.15 20.90
C LYS A 779 1.15 4.42 21.67
N ASN A 780 2.09 5.35 21.76
CA ASN A 780 1.93 6.58 22.57
C ASN A 780 0.89 7.60 22.04
N LYS A 781 0.26 7.34 20.88
CA LYS A 781 -0.94 8.06 20.41
C LYS A 781 -2.16 7.16 20.27
N THR A 782 -2.07 5.90 20.67
CA THR A 782 -3.19 4.96 20.66
C THR A 782 -4.23 5.45 21.66
N THR A 783 -5.43 5.70 21.18
CA THR A 783 -6.59 6.10 21.98
C THR A 783 -7.59 4.96 22.16
N VAL A 784 -7.28 3.77 21.65
CA VAL A 784 -8.13 2.57 21.75
C VAL A 784 -7.26 1.33 21.96
N VAL A 785 -7.47 0.61 23.06
CA VAL A 785 -6.87 -0.71 23.30
C VAL A 785 -7.83 -1.77 22.77
N THR A 786 -7.32 -2.71 21.99
CA THR A 786 -8.13 -3.77 21.39
C THR A 786 -7.55 -5.14 21.71
N GLY A 787 -8.37 -6.18 21.65
CA GLY A 787 -7.93 -7.54 21.98
C GLY A 787 -9.07 -8.54 21.99
N LYS A 788 -8.82 -9.72 22.59
CA LYS A 788 -9.78 -10.84 22.65
C LYS A 788 -9.81 -11.51 24.03
N THR A 789 -10.97 -12.00 24.47
CA THR A 789 -11.21 -12.83 25.67
C THR A 789 -12.58 -13.53 25.54
N THR A 790 -13.09 -14.13 26.62
CA THR A 790 -14.43 -14.72 26.70
C THR A 790 -15.52 -13.73 26.23
N ALA A 791 -16.53 -14.24 25.51
CA ALA A 791 -17.61 -13.44 24.94
C ALA A 791 -18.50 -12.83 26.04
N ASN A 792 -18.96 -11.59 25.82
CA ASN A 792 -19.77 -10.80 26.75
C ASN A 792 -19.12 -10.46 28.11
N THR A 793 -17.80 -10.66 28.25
CA THR A 793 -17.03 -10.35 29.47
C THR A 793 -16.60 -8.89 29.51
N GLU A 794 -16.64 -8.28 30.69
CA GLU A 794 -16.13 -6.93 30.91
C GLU A 794 -14.60 -6.93 31.04
N VAL A 795 -13.96 -6.02 30.29
CA VAL A 795 -12.51 -5.85 30.21
C VAL A 795 -12.16 -4.44 30.65
N THR A 796 -11.19 -4.34 31.56
CA THR A 796 -10.72 -3.09 32.16
C THR A 796 -9.26 -2.86 31.82
N VAL A 797 -8.90 -1.62 31.46
CA VAL A 797 -7.51 -1.17 31.29
C VAL A 797 -7.13 -0.31 32.50
N LEU A 798 -6.01 -0.65 33.13
CA LEU A 798 -5.44 0.07 34.26
C LEU A 798 -4.08 0.67 33.90
N ARG A 799 -3.77 1.78 34.56
CA ARG A 799 -2.46 2.43 34.56
C ARG A 799 -2.02 2.66 36.00
N SER A 800 -0.87 2.11 36.38
CA SER A 800 -0.36 2.19 37.76
C SER A 800 -1.39 1.74 38.81
N GLY A 801 -2.18 0.72 38.50
CA GLY A 801 -3.23 0.19 39.38
C GLY A 801 -4.57 0.95 39.35
N ILE A 802 -4.67 2.08 38.62
CA ILE A 802 -5.91 2.86 38.50
C ILE A 802 -6.61 2.52 37.19
N GLU A 803 -7.90 2.19 37.23
CA GLU A 803 -8.73 2.01 36.04
C GLU A 803 -8.81 3.31 35.23
N ILE A 804 -8.50 3.22 33.94
CA ILE A 804 -8.58 4.34 33.00
C ILE A 804 -9.71 4.20 31.98
N ALA A 805 -10.18 2.98 31.72
CA ALA A 805 -11.36 2.70 30.90
C ALA A 805 -11.74 1.21 30.98
N SER A 806 -12.99 0.91 30.63
CA SER A 806 -13.53 -0.45 30.55
C SER A 806 -14.53 -0.58 29.39
N SER A 807 -14.76 -1.81 28.91
CA SER A 807 -15.81 -2.15 27.94
C SER A 807 -16.13 -3.65 27.98
N LYS A 808 -17.30 -4.03 27.48
CA LYS A 808 -17.68 -5.44 27.30
C LYS A 808 -17.23 -5.97 25.95
N THR A 809 -16.86 -7.24 25.89
CA THR A 809 -16.52 -7.93 24.65
C THR A 809 -17.78 -8.24 23.83
N THR A 810 -17.62 -8.39 22.51
CA THR A 810 -18.71 -8.80 21.61
C THR A 810 -19.09 -10.26 21.82
N SER A 811 -20.17 -10.71 21.16
CA SER A 811 -20.59 -12.13 21.12
C SER A 811 -19.54 -13.08 20.52
N LYS A 812 -18.48 -12.55 19.91
CA LYS A 812 -17.32 -13.30 19.39
C LYS A 812 -16.04 -13.10 20.23
N GLY A 813 -16.13 -12.48 21.41
CA GLY A 813 -15.01 -12.30 22.33
C GLY A 813 -14.04 -11.16 22.01
N LEU A 814 -14.40 -10.21 21.14
CA LEU A 814 -13.53 -9.08 20.78
C LEU A 814 -13.82 -7.86 21.67
N PHE A 815 -12.79 -7.14 22.15
CA PHE A 815 -12.97 -5.86 22.85
C PHE A 815 -12.24 -4.69 22.17
N SER A 816 -12.79 -3.48 22.37
CA SER A 816 -12.27 -2.21 21.88
C SER A 816 -12.57 -1.11 22.90
N ILE A 817 -11.55 -0.69 23.64
CA ILE A 817 -11.67 0.18 24.82
C ILE A 817 -10.99 1.51 24.53
N LYS A 818 -11.75 2.61 24.53
CA LYS A 818 -11.19 3.95 24.38
C LYS A 818 -10.41 4.34 25.64
N ILE A 819 -9.15 4.75 25.48
CA ILE A 819 -8.30 5.27 26.55
C ILE A 819 -7.70 6.63 26.14
N PRO A 820 -7.30 7.48 27.10
CA PRO A 820 -6.41 8.60 26.80
C PRO A 820 -5.07 8.10 26.24
N ALA A 821 -4.48 8.85 25.31
CA ALA A 821 -3.15 8.55 24.79
C ALA A 821 -2.11 8.52 25.92
N GLN A 822 -1.22 7.52 25.90
CA GLN A 822 -0.24 7.28 26.96
C GLN A 822 1.17 7.68 26.53
N THR A 823 2.03 8.04 27.48
CA THR A 823 3.45 8.22 27.20
C THR A 823 4.13 6.89 26.84
N ALA A 824 5.16 6.92 26.01
CA ALA A 824 5.92 5.71 25.69
C ALA A 824 6.67 5.19 26.93
N GLY A 825 6.71 3.87 27.11
CA GLY A 825 7.23 3.20 28.31
C GLY A 825 6.18 3.01 29.41
N THR A 826 4.98 3.60 29.27
CA THR A 826 3.88 3.37 30.21
C THR A 826 3.42 1.92 30.10
N LYS A 827 3.38 1.21 31.23
CA LYS A 827 2.80 -0.13 31.33
C LYS A 827 1.30 -0.03 31.60
N LEU A 828 0.50 -0.54 30.68
CA LEU A 828 -0.94 -0.72 30.85
C LEU A 828 -1.21 -2.16 31.27
N VAL A 829 -2.12 -2.34 32.21
CA VAL A 829 -2.58 -3.67 32.65
C VAL A 829 -4.00 -3.85 32.15
N VAL A 830 -4.27 -4.88 31.36
CA VAL A 830 -5.63 -5.20 30.90
C VAL A 830 -6.12 -6.43 31.66
N LYS A 831 -7.32 -6.35 32.25
CA LYS A 831 -7.90 -7.42 33.10
C LYS A 831 -9.38 -7.65 32.78
N THR A 832 -9.93 -8.79 33.18
CA THR A 832 -11.38 -9.07 33.18
C THR A 832 -11.96 -8.99 34.60
N ASN A 833 -13.28 -8.80 34.72
CA ASN A 833 -14.00 -8.71 36.01
C ASN A 833 -14.39 -10.08 36.63
N GLY A 834 -13.77 -11.18 36.18
CA GLY A 834 -13.87 -12.54 36.75
C GLY A 834 -12.47 -13.16 36.95
N ALA A 835 -12.38 -14.23 37.76
CA ALA A 835 -11.16 -14.90 38.25
C ALA A 835 -9.84 -14.42 37.60
N SER A 836 -9.16 -13.50 38.29
CA SER A 836 -8.18 -12.55 37.74
C SER A 836 -7.09 -13.14 36.83
N LYS A 837 -7.06 -12.69 35.57
CA LYS A 837 -5.85 -12.67 34.74
C LYS A 837 -5.61 -11.30 34.13
N THR A 838 -4.34 -10.90 34.11
CA THR A 838 -3.87 -9.59 33.66
C THR A 838 -2.85 -9.74 32.53
N VAL A 839 -2.95 -8.90 31.50
CA VAL A 839 -1.90 -8.75 30.47
C VAL A 839 -1.29 -7.37 30.58
N VAL A 840 0.03 -7.32 30.66
CA VAL A 840 0.79 -6.07 30.71
C VAL A 840 1.25 -5.70 29.30
N VAL A 841 0.81 -4.56 28.80
CA VAL A 841 1.25 -4.00 27.51
C VAL A 841 2.06 -2.74 27.78
N GLU A 842 3.30 -2.72 27.31
CA GLU A 842 4.14 -1.52 27.35
C GLU A 842 3.90 -0.65 26.11
N VAL A 843 3.60 0.63 26.34
CA VAL A 843 3.26 1.59 25.29
C VAL A 843 4.52 1.94 24.49
N SER A 844 4.52 1.64 23.19
CA SER A 844 5.64 1.92 22.30
C SER A 844 5.62 3.35 21.73
N LYS A 845 6.79 3.89 21.34
CA LYS A 845 6.92 5.27 20.85
C LYS A 845 6.67 5.38 19.35
N ILE A 846 5.83 6.32 18.92
CA ILE A 846 5.77 6.77 17.53
C ILE A 846 6.95 7.69 17.25
N LEU A 847 7.79 7.28 16.31
CA LEU A 847 8.94 8.07 15.86
C LEU A 847 8.56 8.92 14.65
N ALA A 848 9.09 10.15 14.61
CA ALA A 848 8.91 11.05 13.48
C ALA A 848 9.60 10.47 12.23
N THR A 849 8.90 10.53 11.09
CA THR A 849 9.45 10.12 9.79
C THR A 849 10.65 11.02 9.43
N PRO A 850 11.78 10.44 8.95
CA PRO A 850 12.94 11.24 8.57
C PRO A 850 12.65 12.15 7.37
N THR A 851 13.32 13.29 7.34
CA THR A 851 13.44 14.11 6.13
C THR A 851 14.63 13.62 5.31
N VAL A 852 14.49 13.66 3.98
CA VAL A 852 15.49 13.12 3.06
C VAL A 852 15.70 14.17 1.97
N ASN A 853 16.95 14.55 1.73
CA ASN A 853 17.31 15.43 0.63
C ASN A 853 17.17 14.68 -0.71
N ALA A 854 17.11 15.41 -1.82
CA ALA A 854 16.99 14.80 -3.15
C ALA A 854 18.11 13.77 -3.42
N ILE A 855 17.74 12.66 -4.06
CA ILE A 855 18.65 11.58 -4.44
C ILE A 855 18.72 11.56 -5.96
N GLY A 856 19.90 11.76 -6.54
CA GLY A 856 20.14 11.64 -7.98
C GLY A 856 20.74 10.29 -8.34
N GLU A 857 20.70 9.92 -9.62
CA GLU A 857 21.22 8.62 -10.08
C GLU A 857 22.74 8.46 -9.91
N LYS A 858 23.47 9.56 -9.66
CA LYS A 858 24.90 9.59 -9.35
C LYS A 858 25.19 9.79 -7.86
N SER A 859 24.18 9.87 -7.01
CA SER A 859 24.35 10.00 -5.56
C SER A 859 24.99 8.76 -4.97
N THR A 860 26.09 8.93 -4.25
CA THR A 860 26.75 7.87 -3.45
C THR A 860 26.42 7.97 -1.97
N GLU A 861 25.63 8.97 -1.59
CA GLU A 861 25.23 9.24 -0.22
C GLU A 861 23.79 9.76 -0.20
N ILE A 862 23.04 9.39 0.83
CA ILE A 862 21.75 9.96 1.19
C ILE A 862 21.96 10.85 2.40
N THR A 863 21.48 12.08 2.34
CA THR A 863 21.55 13.03 3.45
C THR A 863 20.16 13.50 3.85
N GLY A 864 20.02 13.95 5.09
CA GLY A 864 18.78 14.54 5.57
C GLY A 864 18.81 14.80 7.07
N LYS A 865 17.63 15.03 7.65
CA LYS A 865 17.45 15.22 9.09
C LYS A 865 16.50 14.19 9.68
N ALA A 866 16.79 13.75 10.90
CA ALA A 866 15.92 12.89 11.69
C ALA A 866 16.14 13.13 13.19
N THR A 867 15.45 12.37 14.04
CA THR A 867 15.66 12.44 15.50
C THR A 867 17.08 12.02 15.88
N LYS A 868 17.79 12.86 16.64
CA LYS A 868 19.17 12.62 17.10
C LYS A 868 19.32 11.28 17.83
N GLY A 869 20.46 10.61 17.64
CA GLY A 869 20.80 9.34 18.29
C GLY A 869 20.08 8.11 17.73
N MET A 870 19.16 8.28 16.76
CA MET A 870 18.46 7.16 16.13
C MET A 870 19.30 6.52 15.02
N THR A 871 19.01 5.26 14.71
CA THR A 871 19.59 4.59 13.54
C THR A 871 18.67 4.82 12.34
N ILE A 872 19.21 5.34 11.24
CA ILE A 872 18.52 5.49 9.96
C ILE A 872 18.94 4.38 9.00
N PHE A 873 18.01 3.89 8.19
CA PHE A 873 18.26 2.88 7.17
C PHE A 873 17.45 3.14 5.92
N ALA A 874 17.95 2.67 4.77
CA ALA A 874 17.31 2.80 3.47
C ALA A 874 17.20 1.44 2.78
N ASN A 875 16.10 1.21 2.08
CA ASN A 875 15.82 -0.01 1.32
C ASN A 875 15.39 0.30 -0.13
N VAL A 876 15.63 -0.64 -1.03
CA VAL A 876 15.10 -0.68 -2.40
C VAL A 876 14.50 -2.06 -2.63
N LYS A 877 13.23 -2.14 -3.05
CA LYS A 877 12.51 -3.41 -3.23
C LYS A 877 12.64 -4.36 -2.02
N GLY A 878 12.50 -3.80 -0.80
CA GLY A 878 12.64 -4.55 0.46
C GLY A 878 14.08 -4.88 0.89
N THR A 879 15.09 -4.71 0.02
CA THR A 879 16.50 -4.99 0.33
C THR A 879 17.20 -3.76 0.90
N LYS A 880 17.94 -3.92 2.00
CA LYS A 880 18.68 -2.83 2.65
C LYS A 880 19.88 -2.38 1.81
N ILE A 881 19.92 -1.08 1.47
CA ILE A 881 20.99 -0.48 0.66
C ILE A 881 21.96 0.40 1.47
N GLY A 882 21.60 0.77 2.71
CA GLY A 882 22.44 1.60 3.56
C GLY A 882 21.91 1.76 4.98
N THR A 883 22.78 2.19 5.89
CA THR A 883 22.44 2.56 7.27
C THR A 883 23.40 3.61 7.80
N ALA A 884 22.94 4.44 8.74
CA ALA A 884 23.76 5.43 9.43
C ALA A 884 23.15 5.76 10.81
N THR A 885 23.91 6.44 11.64
CA THR A 885 23.41 7.03 12.89
C THR A 885 23.13 8.51 12.69
N VAL A 886 22.05 9.02 13.28
CA VAL A 886 21.70 10.43 13.24
C VAL A 886 22.53 11.18 14.27
N SER A 887 23.28 12.19 13.82
CA SER A 887 24.17 13.01 14.65
C SER A 887 23.44 13.77 15.76
N SER A 888 24.20 14.30 16.72
CA SER A 888 23.69 15.16 17.80
C SER A 888 22.99 16.42 17.31
N SER A 889 23.34 16.92 16.11
CA SER A 889 22.69 18.06 15.45
C SER A 889 21.46 17.67 14.61
N GLY A 890 21.02 16.40 14.66
CA GLY A 890 19.85 15.89 13.92
C GLY A 890 20.08 15.62 12.43
N ASN A 891 21.32 15.74 11.93
CA ASN A 891 21.67 15.45 10.54
C ASN A 891 22.16 14.01 10.38
N TYR A 892 21.95 13.40 9.22
CA TYR A 892 22.58 12.11 8.87
C TYR A 892 23.17 12.14 7.46
N THR A 893 24.20 11.32 7.26
CA THR A 893 24.78 10.99 5.97
C THR A 893 24.93 9.47 5.89
N MET A 894 24.28 8.85 4.91
CA MET A 894 24.26 7.41 4.70
C MET A 894 24.93 7.09 3.37
N LYS A 895 26.01 6.32 3.40
CA LYS A 895 26.67 5.85 2.18
C LYS A 895 25.80 4.80 1.47
N ILE A 896 25.67 4.94 0.16
CA ILE A 896 24.94 4.01 -0.71
C ILE A 896 25.71 3.79 -2.02
N LYS A 897 25.41 2.69 -2.73
CA LYS A 897 25.76 2.59 -4.15
C LYS A 897 24.81 3.48 -4.96
N ALA A 898 25.30 4.05 -6.06
CA ALA A 898 24.49 4.80 -7.01
C ALA A 898 23.31 3.95 -7.52
N GLN A 899 22.14 4.58 -7.64
CA GLN A 899 20.88 3.92 -8.01
C GLN A 899 20.42 4.42 -9.38
N LYS A 900 19.72 3.59 -10.16
CA LYS A 900 19.19 4.01 -11.47
C LYS A 900 18.08 5.05 -11.30
N LYS A 901 17.95 6.01 -12.24
CA LYS A 901 16.79 6.91 -12.35
C LYS A 901 15.47 6.13 -12.20
N GLY A 902 14.53 6.68 -11.44
CA GLY A 902 13.20 6.09 -11.22
C GLY A 902 13.15 5.07 -10.08
N THR A 903 14.29 4.63 -9.53
CA THR A 903 14.30 3.72 -8.37
C THR A 903 13.66 4.39 -7.16
N LYS A 904 12.69 3.72 -6.52
CA LYS A 904 12.11 4.16 -5.23
C LYS A 904 12.98 3.66 -4.09
N VAL A 905 13.51 4.59 -3.29
CA VAL A 905 14.26 4.32 -2.06
C VAL A 905 13.35 4.62 -0.87
N SER A 906 13.15 3.64 0.02
CA SER A 906 12.40 3.81 1.26
C SER A 906 13.35 4.03 2.43
N ILE A 907 13.13 5.08 3.23
CA ILE A 907 14.00 5.48 4.33
C ILE A 907 13.19 5.55 5.62
N ALA A 908 13.69 4.98 6.71
CA ALA A 908 13.06 5.04 8.03
C ALA A 908 14.12 5.08 9.14
N ILE A 909 13.70 5.51 10.34
CA ILE A 909 14.54 5.46 11.55
C ILE A 909 14.03 4.43 12.55
N LYS A 910 14.94 3.97 13.40
CA LYS A 910 14.62 3.16 14.58
C LYS A 910 15.37 3.63 15.83
N ASP A 911 14.76 3.41 16.98
CA ASP A 911 15.38 3.64 18.29
C ASP A 911 16.08 2.38 18.86
N ALA A 912 16.64 2.52 20.06
CA ALA A 912 17.34 1.42 20.76
C ALA A 912 16.41 0.25 21.13
N MET A 913 15.10 0.49 21.26
CA MET A 913 14.07 -0.52 21.55
C MET A 913 13.44 -1.09 20.27
N ASN A 914 14.04 -0.82 19.10
CA ASN A 914 13.55 -1.20 17.77
C ASN A 914 12.18 -0.62 17.38
N ASN A 915 11.68 0.42 18.05
CA ASN A 915 10.52 1.18 17.54
C ASN A 915 10.90 1.81 16.20
N LYS A 916 10.03 1.75 15.20
CA LYS A 916 10.28 2.29 13.84
C LYS A 916 9.41 3.50 13.55
N SER A 917 9.94 4.45 12.78
CA SER A 917 9.13 5.54 12.20
C SER A 917 8.26 5.04 11.04
N GLY A 918 7.39 5.91 10.55
CA GLY A 918 6.86 5.77 9.20
C GLY A 918 7.97 5.80 8.14
N ILE A 919 7.64 5.36 6.92
CA ILE A 919 8.57 5.29 5.78
C ILE A 919 8.52 6.60 4.98
N ARG A 920 9.68 7.17 4.67
CA ARG A 920 9.83 8.21 3.65
C ARG A 920 10.28 7.58 2.34
N SER A 921 9.47 7.68 1.30
CA SER A 921 9.84 7.22 -0.05
C SER A 921 10.41 8.37 -0.89
N MET A 922 11.52 8.13 -1.57
CA MET A 922 12.17 9.07 -2.49
C MET A 922 12.43 8.39 -3.83
N THR A 923 12.10 9.05 -4.93
CA THR A 923 12.42 8.58 -6.27
C THR A 923 13.75 9.15 -6.73
N VAL A 924 14.65 8.29 -7.21
CA VAL A 924 15.95 8.68 -7.73
C VAL A 924 15.78 9.50 -9.02
N GLN A 925 16.31 10.72 -9.01
CA GLN A 925 16.19 11.68 -10.11
C GLN A 925 17.27 11.46 -11.18
N ALA A 926 16.96 11.84 -12.42
CA ALA A 926 17.92 11.81 -13.52
C ALA A 926 19.07 12.81 -13.29
N ALA A 927 20.27 12.52 -13.79
CA ALA A 927 21.38 13.45 -13.71
C ALA A 927 21.10 14.72 -14.53
N LYS A 928 21.18 15.88 -13.87
CA LYS A 928 21.01 17.18 -14.52
C LYS A 928 22.26 17.51 -15.33
N ILE A 929 22.11 17.82 -16.63
CA ILE A 929 23.22 18.35 -17.43
C ILE A 929 23.44 19.81 -17.03
N LEU A 930 24.62 20.12 -16.48
CA LEU A 930 24.99 21.48 -16.09
C LEU A 930 25.71 22.19 -17.24
N ALA A 931 25.39 23.47 -17.46
CA ALA A 931 26.05 24.28 -18.47
C ALA A 931 27.57 24.36 -18.21
N THR A 932 28.36 24.19 -19.26
CA THR A 932 29.83 24.31 -19.19
C THR A 932 30.22 25.74 -18.77
N PRO A 933 31.06 25.91 -17.74
CA PRO A 933 31.47 27.24 -17.31
C PRO A 933 32.34 27.92 -18.36
N THR A 934 32.28 29.26 -18.40
CA THR A 934 33.19 30.07 -19.22
C THR A 934 34.35 30.58 -18.38
N ALA A 935 35.45 30.94 -19.03
CA ALA A 935 36.59 31.59 -18.40
C ALA A 935 37.27 32.56 -19.34
N ASN A 936 37.72 33.68 -18.78
CA ASN A 936 38.62 34.60 -19.45
C ASN A 936 40.02 33.97 -19.61
N ALA A 937 40.77 34.46 -20.59
CA ALA A 937 42.14 34.02 -20.81
C ALA A 937 43.04 34.28 -19.59
N ILE A 938 44.01 33.39 -19.37
CA ILE A 938 45.00 33.50 -18.29
C ILE A 938 46.42 33.44 -18.86
N GLY A 939 47.33 34.20 -18.26
CA GLY A 939 48.75 34.21 -18.60
C GLY A 939 49.62 33.71 -17.44
N GLU A 940 50.93 33.60 -17.69
CA GLU A 940 51.89 33.06 -16.71
C GLU A 940 51.94 33.83 -15.38
N LYS A 941 51.52 35.09 -15.37
CA LYS A 941 51.50 35.97 -14.19
C LYS A 941 50.10 36.12 -13.58
N SER A 942 49.09 35.42 -14.11
CA SER A 942 47.73 35.46 -13.58
C SER A 942 47.65 34.78 -12.21
N THR A 943 47.10 35.48 -11.22
CA THR A 943 46.85 34.97 -9.86
C THR A 943 45.36 34.71 -9.59
N LYS A 944 44.53 34.89 -10.61
CA LYS A 944 43.09 34.64 -10.55
C LYS A 944 42.54 34.17 -11.89
N ILE A 945 41.49 33.36 -11.84
CA ILE A 945 40.64 33.00 -12.97
C ILE A 945 39.31 33.72 -12.76
N THR A 946 38.79 34.35 -13.81
CA THR A 946 37.47 34.97 -13.79
C THR A 946 36.64 34.45 -14.96
N GLY A 947 35.31 34.40 -14.79
CA GLY A 947 34.41 33.93 -15.83
C GLY A 947 32.97 33.89 -15.34
N LYS A 948 32.11 33.25 -16.14
CA LYS A 948 30.70 33.03 -15.82
C LYS A 948 30.36 31.55 -15.69
N ALA A 949 29.46 31.22 -14.78
CA ALA A 949 28.93 29.88 -14.58
C ALA A 949 27.52 29.94 -13.96
N THR A 950 26.90 28.80 -13.70
CA THR A 950 25.56 28.76 -13.08
C THR A 950 25.60 29.40 -11.68
N LYS A 951 24.73 30.39 -11.45
CA LYS A 951 24.63 31.16 -10.20
C LYS A 951 24.51 30.24 -8.97
N GLY A 952 25.20 30.59 -7.89
CA GLY A 952 25.18 29.85 -6.62
C GLY A 952 25.95 28.52 -6.61
N MET A 953 26.50 28.07 -7.74
CA MET A 953 27.30 26.84 -7.77
C MET A 953 28.74 27.05 -7.31
N THR A 954 29.42 25.95 -6.98
CA THR A 954 30.88 25.97 -6.74
C THR A 954 31.61 25.57 -8.02
N ILE A 955 32.60 26.37 -8.41
CA ILE A 955 33.48 26.10 -9.53
C ILE A 955 34.87 25.65 -9.05
N PHE A 956 35.46 24.70 -9.77
CA PHE A 956 36.74 24.06 -9.47
C PHE A 956 37.69 24.25 -10.65
N ALA A 957 38.97 24.53 -10.39
CA ALA A 957 40.03 24.52 -11.40
C ALA A 957 41.05 23.43 -11.10
N ASN A 958 41.50 22.72 -12.14
CA ASN A 958 42.44 21.63 -12.04
C ASN A 958 43.56 21.75 -13.08
N VAL A 959 44.75 21.24 -12.74
CA VAL A 959 45.90 21.03 -13.65
C VAL A 959 46.32 19.58 -13.49
N LYS A 960 46.37 18.83 -14.60
CA LYS A 960 46.68 17.38 -14.59
C LYS A 960 45.87 16.60 -13.54
N GLY A 961 44.59 16.92 -13.40
CA GLY A 961 43.69 16.30 -12.41
C GLY A 961 43.82 16.80 -10.97
N THR A 962 44.85 17.59 -10.64
CA THR A 962 45.05 18.16 -9.30
C THR A 962 44.32 19.49 -9.15
N LYS A 963 43.54 19.65 -8.09
CA LYS A 963 42.80 20.89 -7.80
C LYS A 963 43.76 22.04 -7.45
N ILE A 964 43.67 23.13 -8.20
CA ILE A 964 44.50 24.34 -8.02
C ILE A 964 43.70 25.55 -7.52
N GLY A 965 42.36 25.47 -7.50
CA GLY A 965 41.50 26.55 -7.02
C GLY A 965 40.03 26.16 -6.89
N THR A 966 39.29 26.96 -6.12
CA THR A 966 37.84 26.83 -5.92
C THR A 966 37.22 28.22 -5.73
N ALA A 967 36.00 28.43 -6.20
CA ALA A 967 35.24 29.65 -5.94
C ALA A 967 33.73 29.37 -5.97
N THR A 968 32.95 30.23 -5.33
CA THR A 968 31.49 30.28 -5.50
C THR A 968 31.14 31.25 -6.63
N VAL A 969 30.06 30.93 -7.35
CA VAL A 969 29.53 31.79 -8.41
C VAL A 969 28.50 32.75 -7.82
N SER A 970 28.68 34.05 -8.06
CA SER A 970 27.80 35.11 -7.56
C SER A 970 26.36 34.95 -8.05
N SER A 971 25.44 35.68 -7.42
CA SER A 971 24.04 35.81 -7.86
C SER A 971 23.93 36.35 -9.30
N SER A 972 24.89 37.16 -9.75
CA SER A 972 25.01 37.67 -11.11
C SER A 972 25.68 36.70 -12.11
N GLY A 973 25.98 35.46 -11.68
CA GLY A 973 26.57 34.42 -12.53
C GLY A 973 28.07 34.57 -12.78
N ASN A 974 28.76 35.47 -12.09
CA ASN A 974 30.20 35.71 -12.23
C ASN A 974 30.99 35.01 -11.12
N TYR A 975 32.22 34.59 -11.39
CA TYR A 975 33.13 34.08 -10.36
C TYR A 975 34.52 34.69 -10.47
N THR A 976 35.23 34.77 -9.34
CA THR A 976 36.66 35.08 -9.27
C THR A 976 37.33 34.05 -8.37
N MET A 977 38.21 33.23 -8.95
CA MET A 977 38.93 32.16 -8.27
C MET A 977 40.40 32.56 -8.12
N LYS A 978 40.92 32.56 -6.90
CA LYS A 978 42.37 32.75 -6.65
C LYS A 978 43.12 31.48 -7.05
N ILE A 979 44.23 31.64 -7.77
CA ILE A 979 45.14 30.55 -8.15
C ILE A 979 46.61 31.00 -7.99
N LYS A 980 47.52 30.04 -7.86
CA LYS A 980 48.95 30.31 -8.06
C LYS A 980 49.24 30.50 -9.56
N ALA A 981 50.23 31.35 -9.88
CA ALA A 981 50.76 31.52 -11.22
C ALA A 981 51.18 30.17 -11.83
N GLN A 982 50.93 29.97 -13.13
CA GLN A 982 51.17 28.72 -13.85
C GLN A 982 52.17 28.96 -14.99
N LYS A 983 52.95 27.94 -15.39
CA LYS A 983 53.90 28.06 -16.52
C LYS A 983 53.17 28.13 -17.88
N LYS A 984 53.74 28.79 -18.90
CA LYS A 984 53.21 28.82 -20.27
C LYS A 984 52.93 27.41 -20.78
N GLY A 985 51.84 27.25 -21.52
CA GLY A 985 51.44 25.97 -22.11
C GLY A 985 50.71 25.05 -21.14
N THR A 986 50.64 25.37 -19.85
CA THR A 986 49.86 24.58 -18.88
C THR A 986 48.38 24.64 -19.24
N LYS A 987 47.74 23.48 -19.39
CA LYS A 987 46.28 23.39 -19.57
C LYS A 987 45.60 23.39 -18.19
N VAL A 988 44.79 24.41 -17.94
CA VAL A 988 43.92 24.52 -16.77
C VAL A 988 42.51 24.13 -17.20
N SER A 989 41.88 23.20 -16.49
CA SER A 989 40.50 22.80 -16.71
C SER A 989 39.60 23.32 -15.59
N ILE A 990 38.39 23.77 -15.93
CA ILE A 990 37.39 24.21 -14.97
C ILE A 990 36.06 23.47 -15.15
N THR A 991 35.41 23.18 -14.03
CA THR A 991 34.10 22.50 -13.97
C THR A 991 33.27 23.02 -12.80
N ILE A 992 31.94 22.90 -12.92
CA ILE A 992 31.01 23.10 -11.80
C ILE A 992 30.36 21.77 -11.41
N LYS A 993 29.96 21.66 -10.14
CA LYS A 993 29.13 20.57 -9.65
C LYS A 993 27.99 21.09 -8.77
N ASP A 994 26.85 20.40 -8.78
CA ASP A 994 25.75 20.67 -7.87
C ASP A 994 25.79 19.79 -6.60
N ALA A 995 24.80 19.95 -5.72
CA ALA A 995 24.66 19.18 -4.49
C ALA A 995 24.34 17.69 -4.71
N MET A 996 23.86 17.32 -5.90
CA MET A 996 23.59 15.94 -6.31
C MET A 996 24.76 15.30 -7.09
N ASN A 997 25.94 15.93 -7.07
CA ASN A 997 27.15 15.54 -7.80
C ASN A 997 26.98 15.52 -9.34
N ASN A 998 25.98 16.19 -9.90
CA ASN A 998 25.94 16.44 -11.33
C ASN A 998 27.10 17.36 -11.69
N LYS A 999 27.80 17.07 -12.80
CA LYS A 999 28.96 17.84 -13.26
C LYS A 999 28.65 18.50 -14.60
N SER A 1000 29.19 19.69 -14.83
CA SER A 1000 29.20 20.30 -16.16
C SER A 1000 30.18 19.62 -17.10
N GLY A 1001 30.11 19.96 -18.38
CA GLY A 1001 31.24 19.79 -19.29
C GLY A 1001 32.50 20.52 -18.79
N ILE A 1002 33.66 20.13 -19.31
CA ILE A 1002 34.96 20.70 -18.95
C ILE A 1002 35.26 21.87 -19.88
N ARG A 1003 35.59 23.04 -19.33
CA ARG A 1003 36.24 24.12 -20.08
C ARG A 1003 37.74 24.07 -19.83
N SER A 1004 38.53 23.93 -20.89
CA SER A 1004 39.99 24.00 -20.83
C SER A 1004 40.51 25.35 -21.35
N MET A 1005 41.54 25.88 -20.70
CA MET A 1005 42.29 27.06 -21.13
C MET A 1005 43.79 26.78 -21.05
N THR A 1006 44.55 27.24 -22.04
CA THR A 1006 46.01 27.14 -22.05
C THR A 1006 46.61 28.44 -21.54
N VAL A 1007 47.53 28.34 -20.57
CA VAL A 1007 48.25 29.49 -20.01
C VAL A 1007 49.11 30.14 -21.09
N GLN A 1008 48.83 31.41 -21.37
CA GLN A 1008 49.51 32.18 -22.41
C GLN A 1008 50.83 32.78 -21.90
N ALA A 1009 51.80 32.93 -22.80
CA ALA A 1009 53.09 33.56 -22.49
C ALA A 1009 52.90 35.02 -22.04
N ALA A 1010 53.77 35.49 -21.13
CA ALA A 1010 53.72 36.88 -20.69
C ALA A 1010 53.97 37.87 -21.85
N LYS A 1011 52.98 38.73 -22.14
CA LYS A 1011 53.09 39.75 -23.19
C LYS A 1011 53.99 40.91 -22.71
N LYS A 1012 55.00 41.27 -23.51
CA LYS A 1012 55.80 42.49 -23.28
C LYS A 1012 54.95 43.72 -23.60
N LEU A 1013 54.70 44.57 -22.59
CA LEU A 1013 53.91 45.80 -22.74
C LEU A 1013 54.80 47.02 -22.97
N ALA A 1014 54.33 47.96 -23.80
CA ALA A 1014 55.00 49.23 -24.02
C ALA A 1014 55.05 50.07 -22.73
N THR A 1015 56.15 50.78 -22.51
CA THR A 1015 56.32 51.69 -21.37
C THR A 1015 55.37 52.88 -21.50
N PRO A 1016 54.62 53.29 -20.45
CA PRO A 1016 53.78 54.48 -20.50
C PRO A 1016 54.61 55.76 -20.62
N SER A 1017 54.05 56.79 -21.26
CA SER A 1017 54.54 58.16 -21.13
C SER A 1017 53.81 58.86 -19.99
N ALA A 1018 54.46 59.87 -19.39
CA ALA A 1018 53.86 60.73 -18.39
C ALA A 1018 54.35 62.16 -18.61
N ASN A 1019 53.42 63.11 -18.54
CA ASN A 1019 53.73 64.54 -18.62
C ASN A 1019 54.49 64.99 -17.36
N SER A 1020 55.23 66.08 -17.46
CA SER A 1020 55.96 66.64 -16.31
C SER A 1020 55.01 67.09 -15.20
N ILE A 1021 55.42 66.89 -13.94
CA ILE A 1021 54.64 67.31 -12.77
C ILE A 1021 55.51 68.08 -11.77
N ASN A 1022 54.87 68.90 -10.94
CA ASN A 1022 55.49 69.71 -9.89
C ASN A 1022 54.90 69.41 -8.51
N SER A 1023 55.44 70.05 -7.47
CA SER A 1023 55.02 69.82 -6.08
C SER A 1023 53.55 70.17 -5.76
N LYS A 1024 52.85 70.92 -6.63
CA LYS A 1024 51.42 71.25 -6.50
C LYS A 1024 50.50 70.34 -7.32
N SER A 1025 51.06 69.44 -8.15
CA SER A 1025 50.28 68.62 -9.08
C SER A 1025 49.46 67.56 -8.34
N THR A 1026 48.15 67.53 -8.62
CA THR A 1026 47.19 66.56 -8.03
C THR A 1026 46.76 65.46 -9.01
N LYS A 1027 47.29 65.47 -10.23
CA LYS A 1027 47.02 64.48 -11.27
C LYS A 1027 48.28 64.19 -12.09
N ILE A 1028 48.39 62.97 -12.61
CA ILE A 1028 49.36 62.57 -13.61
C ILE A 1028 48.59 62.30 -14.90
N THR A 1029 48.98 62.95 -16.00
CA THR A 1029 48.45 62.69 -17.34
C THR A 1029 49.53 62.08 -18.23
N GLY A 1030 49.13 61.27 -19.21
CA GLY A 1030 50.07 60.64 -20.13
C GLY A 1030 49.39 59.75 -21.17
N LYS A 1031 50.20 59.07 -21.99
CA LYS A 1031 49.75 58.11 -23.00
C LYS A 1031 50.21 56.70 -22.67
N ALA A 1032 49.38 55.72 -23.00
CA ALA A 1032 49.68 54.30 -22.85
C ALA A 1032 48.83 53.44 -23.80
N THR A 1033 49.07 52.13 -23.83
CA THR A 1033 48.26 51.22 -24.64
C THR A 1033 46.80 51.21 -24.17
N LYS A 1034 45.86 51.39 -25.10
CA LYS A 1034 44.41 51.42 -24.85
C LYS A 1034 43.92 50.21 -24.04
N GLY A 1035 43.00 50.45 -23.10
CA GLY A 1035 42.40 49.41 -22.25
C GLY A 1035 43.30 48.85 -21.14
N MET A 1036 44.55 49.31 -21.01
CA MET A 1036 45.45 48.91 -19.92
C MET A 1036 45.15 49.69 -18.63
N THR A 1037 45.64 49.17 -17.50
CA THR A 1037 45.62 49.91 -16.22
C THR A 1037 47.00 50.49 -15.94
N VAL A 1038 47.08 51.81 -15.80
CA VAL A 1038 48.28 52.52 -15.33
C VAL A 1038 48.28 52.58 -13.81
N PHE A 1039 49.44 52.39 -13.18
CA PHE A 1039 49.63 52.58 -11.75
C PHE A 1039 50.94 53.32 -11.47
N ALA A 1040 50.93 54.15 -10.42
CA ALA A 1040 52.09 54.93 -9.99
C ALA A 1040 52.46 54.59 -8.54
N THR A 1041 53.76 54.60 -8.25
CA THR A 1041 54.32 54.32 -6.91
C THR A 1041 55.41 55.34 -6.55
N VAL A 1042 55.58 55.60 -5.25
CA VAL A 1042 56.67 56.40 -4.67
C VAL A 1042 57.25 55.60 -3.51
N LYS A 1043 58.57 55.37 -3.52
CA LYS A 1043 59.27 54.52 -2.53
C LYS A 1043 58.58 53.16 -2.31
N GLY A 1044 58.09 52.54 -3.38
CA GLY A 1044 57.36 51.26 -3.35
C GLY A 1044 55.87 51.36 -2.98
N THR A 1045 55.42 52.47 -2.39
CA THR A 1045 54.02 52.69 -2.03
C THR A 1045 53.21 53.16 -3.22
N LYS A 1046 52.07 52.51 -3.48
CA LYS A 1046 51.17 52.86 -4.58
C LYS A 1046 50.41 54.15 -4.29
N ILE A 1047 50.56 55.14 -5.17
CA ILE A 1047 49.97 56.49 -4.99
C ILE A 1047 48.77 56.78 -5.92
N GLY A 1048 48.52 55.93 -6.92
CA GLY A 1048 47.36 56.08 -7.80
C GLY A 1048 47.20 54.97 -8.85
N THR A 1049 46.02 54.93 -9.46
CA THR A 1049 45.71 54.12 -10.66
C THR A 1049 44.77 54.85 -11.61
N ALA A 1050 44.88 54.54 -12.90
CA ALA A 1050 43.93 54.96 -13.92
C ALA A 1050 43.79 53.87 -15.00
N THR A 1051 42.65 53.81 -15.66
CA THR A 1051 42.48 53.07 -16.92
C THR A 1051 42.87 53.97 -18.09
N VAL A 1052 43.43 53.38 -19.14
CA VAL A 1052 43.76 54.08 -20.38
C VAL A 1052 42.52 54.11 -21.28
N SER A 1053 42.13 55.30 -21.72
CA SER A 1053 40.97 55.50 -22.61
C SER A 1053 41.14 54.79 -23.95
N SER A 1054 40.06 54.70 -24.72
CA SER A 1054 40.06 54.23 -26.11
C SER A 1054 40.99 55.06 -27.01
N SER A 1055 41.17 56.35 -26.71
CA SER A 1055 42.11 57.27 -27.37
C SER A 1055 43.57 57.16 -26.90
N GLY A 1056 43.89 56.22 -25.99
CA GLY A 1056 45.26 55.98 -25.53
C GLY A 1056 45.76 56.94 -24.45
N ASN A 1057 44.90 57.81 -23.91
CA ASN A 1057 45.25 58.77 -22.87
C ASN A 1057 44.83 58.26 -21.48
N TYR A 1058 45.52 58.68 -20.43
CA TYR A 1058 45.09 58.42 -19.05
C TYR A 1058 45.25 59.67 -18.17
N THR A 1059 44.37 59.78 -17.17
CA THR A 1059 44.45 60.79 -16.11
C THR A 1059 44.33 60.09 -14.77
N MET A 1060 45.40 60.12 -13.97
CA MET A 1060 45.49 59.49 -12.66
C MET A 1060 45.48 60.54 -11.57
N LYS A 1061 44.48 60.49 -10.68
CA LYS A 1061 44.46 61.35 -9.48
C LYS A 1061 45.53 60.86 -8.49
N ILE A 1062 46.29 61.80 -7.91
CA ILE A 1062 47.31 61.56 -6.89
C ILE A 1062 47.26 62.66 -5.81
N LYS A 1063 47.80 62.38 -4.62
CA LYS A 1063 48.13 63.45 -3.68
C LYS A 1063 49.39 64.19 -4.17
N ALA A 1064 49.48 65.49 -3.91
CA ALA A 1064 50.67 66.29 -4.17
C ALA A 1064 51.93 65.63 -3.55
N GLN A 1065 53.03 65.62 -4.29
CA GLN A 1065 54.28 64.97 -3.89
C GLN A 1065 55.38 66.01 -3.66
N LYS A 1066 56.31 65.76 -2.72
CA LYS A 1066 57.40 66.69 -2.44
C LYS A 1066 58.31 66.88 -3.67
N LYS A 1067 58.85 68.09 -3.84
CA LYS A 1067 59.86 68.39 -4.86
C LYS A 1067 61.04 67.41 -4.72
N GLY A 1068 61.55 66.91 -5.85
CA GLY A 1068 62.60 65.89 -5.90
C GLY A 1068 62.13 64.44 -5.74
N ALA A 1069 60.86 64.18 -5.41
CA ALA A 1069 60.35 62.82 -5.31
C ALA A 1069 60.39 62.10 -6.68
N LYS A 1070 60.80 60.83 -6.69
CA LYS A 1070 60.77 59.96 -7.88
C LYS A 1070 59.47 59.15 -7.88
N ILE A 1071 58.63 59.37 -8.89
CA ILE A 1071 57.42 58.59 -9.14
C ILE A 1071 57.71 57.55 -10.22
N LEU A 1072 57.37 56.30 -9.92
CA LEU A 1072 57.53 55.16 -10.82
C LEU A 1072 56.17 54.75 -11.38
N ILE A 1073 56.02 54.82 -12.69
CA ILE A 1073 54.78 54.58 -13.42
C ILE A 1073 54.95 53.36 -14.32
N ALA A 1074 53.98 52.45 -14.31
CA ALA A 1074 53.94 51.31 -15.21
C ALA A 1074 52.49 50.98 -15.60
N ILE A 1075 52.32 50.22 -16.67
CA ILE A 1075 51.02 49.68 -17.07
C ILE A 1075 50.94 48.18 -16.85
N LYS A 1076 49.71 47.69 -16.69
CA LYS A 1076 49.40 46.26 -16.68
C LYS A 1076 48.15 45.91 -17.47
N ASP A 1077 48.12 44.69 -18.00
CA ASP A 1077 46.96 44.11 -18.67
C ASP A 1077 46.07 43.28 -17.72
N GLY A 1078 44.97 42.73 -18.26
CA GLY A 1078 44.05 41.85 -17.54
C GLY A 1078 44.66 40.51 -17.08
N MET A 1079 45.82 40.13 -17.63
CA MET A 1079 46.60 38.92 -17.27
C MET A 1079 47.77 39.25 -16.33
N ASN A 1080 47.85 40.49 -15.84
CA ASN A 1080 48.88 40.99 -14.93
C ASN A 1080 50.31 41.03 -15.52
N ASN A 1081 50.43 41.06 -16.85
CA ASN A 1081 51.68 41.44 -17.50
C ASN A 1081 51.96 42.91 -17.20
N LYS A 1082 53.22 43.28 -16.96
CA LYS A 1082 53.63 44.66 -16.63
C LYS A 1082 54.60 45.19 -17.69
N SER A 1083 54.51 46.49 -17.99
CA SER A 1083 55.54 47.18 -18.79
C SER A 1083 56.83 47.37 -17.99
N LYS A 1084 57.89 47.85 -18.67
CA LYS A 1084 58.99 48.52 -17.97
C LYS A 1084 58.47 49.75 -17.22
N ILE A 1085 59.22 50.18 -16.20
CA ILE A 1085 58.88 51.32 -15.35
C ILE A 1085 59.37 52.61 -16.03
N ARG A 1086 58.51 53.64 -16.05
CA ARG A 1086 58.88 55.02 -16.33
C ARG A 1086 59.09 55.77 -15.00
N SER A 1087 60.25 56.40 -14.82
CA SER A 1087 60.49 57.29 -13.68
C SER A 1087 60.28 58.74 -14.10
N ILE A 1088 59.61 59.53 -13.25
CA ILE A 1088 59.53 60.99 -13.37
C ILE A 1088 59.91 61.63 -12.03
N THR A 1089 60.68 62.71 -12.07
CA THR A 1089 61.04 63.50 -10.88
C THR A 1089 60.09 64.68 -10.75
N VAL A 1090 59.56 64.90 -9.55
CA VAL A 1090 58.71 66.06 -9.25
C VAL A 1090 59.57 67.32 -9.25
N LYS A 1091 59.27 68.26 -10.16
CA LYS A 1091 60.00 69.54 -10.30
C LYS A 1091 59.68 70.54 -9.20
#